data_AF-A0A954NK09-F1
#
_entry.id   AF-A0A954NK09-F1
#
_cell.length_a   1.000
_cell.length_b   1.000
_cell.length_c   1.000
_cell.angle_alpha   90.00
_cell.angle_beta   90.00
_cell.angle_gamma   90.00
#
_symmetry.space_group_name_H-M   'P 1'
#
loop_
_entity.id
_entity.type
_entity.pdbx_description
1 polymer ?
#
loop_
_entity_poly.entity_id
_entity_poly.type
_entity_poly.pdbx_seq_one_letter_code
_entity_poly.pdbx_strand_id
1 'polypeptide(L)'
;MPRGLCWRVASLMTGLCLSWGCLVASPVLAWQETSRESATAVSLATVAEASSYQQTSTGEEVRAFLEQLADEGSISLSSIGETVEGRPLLAARIDGSRTEGVESLRVLIIANIHSGECDGKEAMLALLRDVGRDAAHRWHAQPIELIVVPNYNADGNDRRGPGHRPGQVGPQLMGLRENAQQLDLNRDFTKLEAPETRALVALANDFDPHVFIDCHTTNGSRHGYTLTYDVPHHPGCSSAIRTELRDQIIPTVTADLSEQGIPTFYYGNFNADRTRWSTYGYEPRYSTEYFGQRGVLAILSESYSYATYEDRIIASRKFVESCIDATLARRAEVIAAVDAAQNGQVDPRQPIDLRAELAVFPDPSIVVYRNEDGNDEALELEFWGRFETSEGVLPPAAYVLPPGMSWLAERLRWHGLTVERTTEDWTGEVTQWDCRERTQQDSFQGHQKNELVVAPVTREQTIPSGSWLVRFDQPQWRLLAQLLEPRGVDSLVAWNFCDDSIAVGQPLPIVRIEREPVGAIASLAAEPIETIEPSEQLTLDKVWGPDGRVNYSGSSDMSINWVDDQPHLLQRRWNNRPVWVDAATGAMGSVDEPEADPTERVAELLEGWESIDERRARGLARRARGNSAGTQYVLEHENNLVLIDLAAGEVSRLTEGDIPVELVEFSPSGDRVAFVRGNNLYVVAVDSKEVEAVTTEGDTHHFFGKFDWVYQEELYGRGNFKAYWWSPSGRYLAFLALDETNVNNFTVTDHIPVHQELEVSSYPKAGDPNPEVGLGVWDRESGEVRWVDLSVTTTEEPLVSRVGWAGDQDQLVYQIQDRVQTFLDFRRFDPASGTNSLLIREESPAWIETPGDPTWLADGRFLWLSPRTGSQHLYLCEADGTVARPLTSGSGEVRSVVKVDERRGEVWVLGTFDSRIESHAYRVSLDGGEVVRVTQPGFSHSVRVSPSGEYLVDILSQAGRPIQLWLINRDGQRQQILDPNTPDRLSHVRIQAPETLQVEARDGHMLDAQIIRPFDFDPTRKYPVLISVYSGPQAPTVRQSWGGTTYLWHQMLAQQGYVIWMCDNRSATYGGASDAWPIHRNLGENELRDIEDGIAWLKQQPWIDGDRVGIWGWSYGGYMSAYALTHSKNFRLGIAGAPVTDWRNYDTIYTERYMGLPGENEAGYESSSVVAAAADLHGHLLLIHGSMDDNVHLTNTMQLVYELQKANKS
;
A
#
# COMPACT_ATOMS: atom_id res chain seq x y z
N MET A 1 -48.46 24.18 -15.15
CA MET A 1 -49.40 24.60 -16.23
C MET A 1 -48.77 24.30 -17.60
N PRO A 2 -49.54 24.14 -18.70
CA PRO A 2 -49.34 22.96 -19.54
C PRO A 2 -49.21 23.18 -21.07
N ARG A 3 -48.95 22.07 -21.79
CA ARG A 3 -48.99 21.88 -23.28
C ARG A 3 -47.76 22.46 -24.00
N GLY A 4 -47.12 21.82 -24.98
CA GLY A 4 -47.30 20.46 -25.55
C GLY A 4 -48.13 20.42 -26.84
N LEU A 5 -47.50 20.01 -27.96
CA LEU A 5 -48.20 19.50 -29.15
C LEU A 5 -47.24 18.69 -30.06
N CYS A 6 -47.75 17.61 -30.66
CA CYS A 6 -47.06 16.85 -31.72
C CYS A 6 -47.28 17.50 -33.09
N TRP A 7 -46.43 17.21 -34.08
CA TRP A 7 -46.85 16.94 -35.47
C TRP A 7 -45.92 15.91 -36.13
N ARG A 8 -46.52 14.94 -36.84
CA ARG A 8 -45.85 14.05 -37.82
C ARG A 8 -46.13 14.58 -39.25
N VAL A 9 -45.38 14.11 -40.25
CA VAL A 9 -45.87 13.41 -41.47
C VAL A 9 -44.89 13.54 -42.65
N ALA A 10 -44.23 12.42 -42.99
CA ALA A 10 -43.92 11.90 -44.35
C ALA A 10 -43.14 12.79 -45.39
N SER A 11 -42.64 12.32 -46.55
CA SER A 11 -42.77 10.99 -47.21
C SER A 11 -41.70 10.73 -48.30
N LEU A 12 -41.46 9.45 -48.62
CA LEU A 12 -41.11 8.84 -49.93
C LEU A 12 -39.90 9.34 -50.78
N MET A 13 -38.95 8.42 -51.04
CA MET A 13 -38.60 7.79 -52.36
C MET A 13 -37.43 6.78 -52.13
N THR A 14 -37.48 5.47 -52.41
CA THR A 14 -37.49 4.71 -53.71
C THR A 14 -36.34 5.05 -54.67
N GLY A 15 -35.46 4.14 -55.12
CA GLY A 15 -35.28 2.68 -54.83
C GLY A 15 -34.49 1.96 -55.95
N LEU A 16 -34.28 0.62 -55.82
CA LEU A 16 -33.64 -0.31 -56.80
C LEU A 16 -32.10 -0.13 -56.95
N CYS A 17 -31.24 -1.13 -57.25
CA CYS A 17 -31.27 -2.62 -57.36
C CYS A 17 -29.78 -3.12 -57.40
N LEU A 18 -29.33 -4.38 -57.67
CA LEU A 18 -29.88 -5.67 -58.15
C LEU A 18 -28.87 -6.83 -57.81
N SER A 19 -29.31 -8.10 -57.83
CA SER A 19 -28.54 -9.37 -58.05
C SER A 19 -27.40 -9.78 -57.09
N TRP A 20 -27.19 -11.06 -56.72
CA TRP A 20 -27.93 -12.36 -56.81
C TRP A 20 -27.74 -13.07 -55.44
N GLY A 21 -28.57 -13.99 -54.92
CA GLY A 21 -29.22 -15.17 -55.55
C GLY A 21 -28.31 -16.39 -55.35
N CYS A 22 -28.71 -17.57 -54.83
CA CYS A 22 -29.98 -18.31 -54.66
C CYS A 22 -29.72 -19.47 -53.65
N LEU A 23 -30.58 -20.28 -53.01
CA LEU A 23 -32.03 -20.61 -52.76
C LEU A 23 -31.97 -21.68 -51.59
N VAL A 24 -32.94 -22.33 -50.90
CA VAL A 24 -34.41 -22.46 -50.66
C VAL A 24 -34.52 -23.34 -49.37
N ALA A 25 -35.52 -23.41 -48.48
CA ALA A 25 -36.84 -22.82 -48.17
C ALA A 25 -37.02 -22.86 -46.60
N SER A 26 -37.99 -22.28 -45.87
CA SER A 26 -39.45 -22.02 -46.03
C SER A 26 -40.38 -23.25 -45.88
N PRO A 27 -41.63 -23.14 -45.36
CA PRO A 27 -42.31 -21.95 -44.79
C PRO A 27 -43.27 -22.20 -43.56
N VAL A 28 -43.98 -21.14 -43.13
CA VAL A 28 -45.27 -21.06 -42.37
C VAL A 28 -45.35 -21.56 -40.91
N LEU A 29 -46.29 -21.09 -40.06
CA LEU A 29 -47.50 -20.24 -40.27
C LEU A 29 -47.61 -19.08 -39.23
N ALA A 30 -48.65 -18.26 -39.32
CA ALA A 30 -48.76 -16.93 -38.68
C ALA A 30 -49.70 -16.87 -37.46
N TRP A 31 -49.59 -15.76 -36.71
CA TRP A 31 -50.41 -15.41 -35.54
C TRP A 31 -51.90 -15.17 -35.85
N GLN A 32 -52.75 -15.37 -34.83
CA GLN A 32 -54.05 -14.70 -34.68
C GLN A 32 -54.20 -14.20 -33.24
N GLU A 33 -54.75 -12.99 -33.08
CA GLU A 33 -55.11 -12.44 -31.77
C GLU A 33 -56.42 -13.04 -31.24
N THR A 34 -56.49 -13.37 -29.95
CA THR A 34 -57.77 -13.49 -29.23
C THR A 34 -57.72 -12.87 -27.84
N SER A 35 -58.73 -12.04 -27.59
CA SER A 35 -59.29 -11.53 -26.33
C SER A 35 -58.69 -11.95 -24.98
N ARG A 36 -58.59 -10.96 -24.09
CA ARG A 36 -58.55 -11.13 -22.63
C ARG A 36 -59.71 -11.99 -22.12
N GLU A 37 -59.40 -13.08 -21.45
CA GLU A 37 -60.24 -13.66 -20.38
C GLU A 37 -59.40 -13.77 -19.09
N SER A 38 -59.98 -14.28 -18.00
CA SER A 38 -59.45 -14.16 -16.64
C SER A 38 -58.03 -14.69 -16.47
N ALA A 39 -57.11 -13.82 -16.05
CA ALA A 39 -55.81 -14.21 -15.52
C ALA A 39 -56.00 -14.92 -14.17
N THR A 40 -56.09 -16.25 -14.20
CA THR A 40 -55.80 -17.08 -13.02
C THR A 40 -54.38 -16.79 -12.55
N ALA A 41 -54.17 -16.69 -11.24
CA ALA A 41 -52.85 -16.38 -10.67
C ALA A 41 -51.80 -17.40 -11.18
N VAL A 42 -50.80 -16.90 -11.92
CA VAL A 42 -49.65 -17.70 -12.32
C VAL A 42 -48.78 -17.91 -11.08
N SER A 43 -48.53 -19.16 -10.72
CA SER A 43 -47.55 -19.49 -9.68
C SER A 43 -46.19 -18.97 -10.09
N LEU A 44 -45.55 -18.16 -9.22
CA LEU A 44 -44.22 -17.62 -9.45
C LEU A 44 -43.21 -18.76 -9.32
N ALA A 45 -42.88 -19.42 -10.42
CA ALA A 45 -41.91 -20.51 -10.44
C ALA A 45 -40.49 -19.97 -10.23
N THR A 46 -39.64 -20.73 -9.52
CA THR A 46 -38.18 -20.52 -9.50
C THR A 46 -37.59 -20.83 -10.87
N VAL A 47 -36.33 -20.45 -11.11
CA VAL A 47 -35.67 -20.74 -12.40
C VAL A 47 -35.49 -22.26 -12.58
N ALA A 48 -35.27 -23.00 -11.50
CA ALA A 48 -35.29 -24.46 -11.52
C ALA A 48 -36.66 -25.04 -11.93
N GLU A 49 -37.74 -24.67 -11.24
CA GLU A 49 -39.09 -25.18 -11.57
C GLU A 49 -39.51 -24.77 -13.01
N ALA A 50 -39.29 -23.51 -13.39
CA ALA A 50 -39.65 -22.97 -14.70
C ALA A 50 -38.87 -23.61 -15.87
N SER A 51 -37.65 -24.10 -15.61
CA SER A 51 -36.81 -24.78 -16.59
C SER A 51 -36.97 -26.31 -16.60
N SER A 52 -37.87 -26.89 -15.79
CA SER A 52 -37.92 -28.34 -15.53
C SER A 52 -36.57 -28.89 -15.04
N TYR A 53 -36.01 -28.19 -14.05
CA TYR A 53 -34.75 -28.50 -13.36
C TYR A 53 -33.55 -28.65 -14.32
N GLN A 54 -33.48 -27.79 -15.34
CA GLN A 54 -32.35 -27.73 -16.28
C GLN A 54 -31.40 -26.55 -16.02
N GLN A 55 -31.87 -25.49 -15.37
CA GLN A 55 -31.16 -24.23 -15.18
C GLN A 55 -31.28 -23.72 -13.74
N THR A 56 -30.34 -22.86 -13.34
CA THR A 56 -30.38 -22.12 -12.08
C THR A 56 -30.30 -20.62 -12.33
N SER A 57 -30.92 -19.86 -11.43
CA SER A 57 -30.99 -18.41 -11.40
C SER A 57 -29.62 -17.71 -11.41
N THR A 58 -29.51 -16.63 -12.19
CA THR A 58 -28.51 -15.57 -12.01
C THR A 58 -28.79 -14.76 -10.74
N GLY A 59 -27.82 -13.96 -10.29
CA GLY A 59 -28.02 -13.01 -9.19
C GLY A 59 -29.13 -11.99 -9.48
N GLU A 60 -29.29 -11.60 -10.75
CA GLU A 60 -30.38 -10.72 -11.21
C GLU A 60 -31.76 -11.42 -11.16
N GLU A 61 -31.83 -12.70 -11.54
CA GLU A 61 -33.07 -13.49 -11.43
C GLU A 61 -33.44 -13.77 -9.96
N VAL A 62 -32.45 -13.98 -9.08
CA VAL A 62 -32.65 -14.02 -7.61
C VAL A 62 -33.23 -12.69 -7.12
N ARG A 63 -32.58 -11.57 -7.49
CA ARG A 63 -32.99 -10.22 -7.07
C ARG A 63 -34.42 -9.92 -7.50
N ALA A 64 -34.75 -10.11 -8.79
CA ALA A 64 -36.09 -9.86 -9.32
C ALA A 64 -37.17 -10.74 -8.67
N PHE A 65 -36.86 -12.01 -8.35
CA PHE A 65 -37.79 -12.90 -7.66
C PHE A 65 -38.07 -12.44 -6.21
N LEU A 66 -37.04 -12.02 -5.48
CA LEU A 66 -37.18 -11.49 -4.12
C LEU A 66 -37.88 -10.12 -4.10
N GLU A 67 -37.55 -9.23 -5.02
CA GLU A 67 -38.21 -7.93 -5.18
C GLU A 67 -39.70 -8.10 -5.48
N GLN A 68 -40.09 -9.05 -6.34
CA GLN A 68 -41.51 -9.36 -6.57
C GLN A 68 -42.22 -9.83 -5.29
N LEU A 69 -41.61 -10.71 -4.49
CA LEU A 69 -42.21 -11.15 -3.22
C LEU A 69 -42.30 -10.02 -2.19
N ALA A 70 -41.38 -9.05 -2.22
CA ALA A 70 -41.43 -7.86 -1.36
C ALA A 70 -42.51 -6.86 -1.80
N ASP A 71 -42.64 -6.59 -3.11
CA ASP A 71 -43.71 -5.75 -3.67
C ASP A 71 -45.12 -6.33 -3.45
N GLU A 72 -45.24 -7.66 -3.40
CA GLU A 72 -46.46 -8.37 -3.02
C GLU A 72 -46.74 -8.36 -1.51
N GLY A 73 -45.80 -7.88 -0.68
CA GLY A 73 -45.89 -7.89 0.79
C GLY A 73 -45.76 -9.29 1.41
N SER A 74 -45.25 -10.27 0.68
CA SER A 74 -45.06 -11.67 1.13
C SER A 74 -43.79 -11.86 1.96
N ILE A 75 -42.78 -11.01 1.73
CA ILE A 75 -41.53 -10.95 2.53
C ILE A 75 -41.17 -9.48 2.81
N SER A 76 -40.24 -9.26 3.73
CA SER A 76 -39.42 -8.05 3.75
C SER A 76 -38.04 -8.35 3.15
N LEU A 77 -37.41 -7.35 2.53
CA LEU A 77 -36.13 -7.50 1.83
C LEU A 77 -35.17 -6.41 2.26
N SER A 78 -33.92 -6.78 2.50
CA SER A 78 -32.82 -5.89 2.90
C SER A 78 -31.53 -6.28 2.19
N SER A 79 -30.63 -5.32 1.97
CA SER A 79 -29.23 -5.62 1.68
C SER A 79 -28.44 -5.59 3.00
N ILE A 80 -27.54 -6.56 3.17
CA ILE A 80 -26.70 -6.71 4.37
C ILE A 80 -25.23 -6.33 4.13
N GLY A 81 -24.91 -5.89 2.92
CA GLY A 81 -23.57 -5.55 2.44
C GLY A 81 -23.47 -5.70 0.93
N GLU A 82 -22.29 -5.44 0.39
CA GLU A 82 -21.97 -5.57 -1.04
C GLU A 82 -20.93 -6.68 -1.24
N THR A 83 -20.97 -7.36 -2.40
CA THR A 83 -19.93 -8.32 -2.82
C THR A 83 -18.66 -7.60 -3.30
N VAL A 84 -17.63 -8.37 -3.61
CA VAL A 84 -16.40 -7.87 -4.25
C VAL A 84 -16.67 -7.13 -5.56
N GLU A 85 -17.61 -7.58 -6.40
CA GLU A 85 -18.03 -6.89 -7.64
C GLU A 85 -19.11 -5.80 -7.40
N GLY A 86 -19.33 -5.37 -6.15
CA GLY A 86 -20.25 -4.28 -5.79
C GLY A 86 -21.73 -4.64 -5.87
N ARG A 87 -22.08 -5.92 -5.80
CA ARG A 87 -23.48 -6.39 -5.90
C ARG A 87 -24.14 -6.42 -4.52
N PRO A 88 -25.41 -5.98 -4.36
CA PRO A 88 -26.08 -6.04 -3.07
C PRO A 88 -26.31 -7.49 -2.64
N LEU A 89 -25.75 -7.87 -1.49
CA LEU A 89 -26.01 -9.15 -0.84
C LEU A 89 -27.38 -9.06 -0.14
N LEU A 90 -28.34 -9.87 -0.59
CA LEU A 90 -29.75 -9.74 -0.20
C LEU A 90 -30.17 -10.76 0.87
N ALA A 91 -30.76 -10.25 1.95
CA ALA A 91 -31.40 -11.02 3.00
C ALA A 91 -32.93 -10.81 2.95
N ALA A 92 -33.65 -11.91 2.76
CA ALA A 92 -35.11 -11.98 2.77
C ALA A 92 -35.61 -12.39 4.16
N ARG A 93 -36.61 -11.68 4.69
CA ARG A 93 -37.11 -11.85 6.07
C ARG A 93 -38.62 -12.12 6.10
N ILE A 94 -39.02 -13.13 6.88
CA ILE A 94 -40.41 -13.48 7.20
C ILE A 94 -40.58 -13.46 8.72
N ASP A 95 -41.62 -12.78 9.20
CA ASP A 95 -41.98 -12.66 10.62
C ASP A 95 -43.32 -13.33 10.90
N GLY A 96 -43.36 -14.20 11.91
CA GLY A 96 -44.58 -14.83 12.42
C GLY A 96 -45.28 -14.00 13.51
N SER A 97 -46.31 -14.58 14.12
CA SER A 97 -47.13 -13.91 15.14
C SER A 97 -46.37 -13.62 16.44
N ARG A 98 -45.87 -12.38 16.59
CA ARG A 98 -45.33 -11.87 17.85
C ARG A 98 -46.41 -11.90 18.95
N THR A 99 -46.08 -12.53 20.07
CA THR A 99 -46.95 -12.64 21.26
C THR A 99 -46.30 -11.90 22.43
N GLU A 100 -47.04 -11.04 23.13
CA GLU A 100 -46.51 -10.23 24.23
C GLU A 100 -45.95 -11.12 25.36
N GLY A 101 -44.70 -10.88 25.76
CA GLY A 101 -43.99 -11.68 26.77
C GLY A 101 -43.50 -13.05 26.29
N VAL A 102 -43.52 -13.33 24.98
CA VAL A 102 -42.98 -14.56 24.39
C VAL A 102 -41.95 -14.21 23.33
N GLU A 103 -40.71 -14.67 23.54
CA GLU A 103 -39.63 -14.48 22.58
C GLU A 103 -39.78 -15.37 21.34
N SER A 104 -39.42 -14.81 20.19
CA SER A 104 -39.44 -15.48 18.89
C SER A 104 -38.20 -16.34 18.69
N LEU A 105 -38.37 -17.50 18.05
CA LEU A 105 -37.23 -18.24 17.51
C LEU A 105 -36.57 -17.39 16.41
N ARG A 106 -35.25 -17.19 16.48
CA ARG A 106 -34.50 -16.43 15.48
C ARG A 106 -33.71 -17.41 14.62
N VAL A 107 -34.05 -17.52 13.34
CA VAL A 107 -33.46 -18.51 12.41
C VAL A 107 -32.77 -17.77 11.27
N LEU A 108 -31.46 -18.01 11.08
CA LEU A 108 -30.68 -17.50 9.96
C LEU A 108 -30.31 -18.66 9.03
N ILE A 109 -30.58 -18.51 7.74
CA ILE A 109 -30.27 -19.53 6.72
C ILE A 109 -29.44 -18.91 5.61
N ILE A 110 -28.40 -19.62 5.18
CA ILE A 110 -27.63 -19.27 3.98
C ILE A 110 -27.65 -20.42 2.96
N ALA A 111 -27.53 -20.05 1.69
CA ALA A 111 -27.32 -21.00 0.60
C ALA A 111 -26.42 -20.40 -0.47
N ASN A 112 -25.90 -21.25 -1.37
CA ASN A 112 -24.98 -20.83 -2.45
C ASN A 112 -23.65 -20.25 -1.92
N ILE A 113 -23.17 -20.72 -0.76
CA ILE A 113 -21.86 -20.37 -0.19
C ILE A 113 -20.71 -20.73 -1.13
N HIS A 114 -20.84 -21.87 -1.80
CA HIS A 114 -20.10 -22.18 -3.00
C HIS A 114 -21.11 -22.13 -4.17
N SER A 115 -20.89 -21.30 -5.18
CA SER A 115 -21.93 -20.99 -6.17
C SER A 115 -22.18 -22.08 -7.23
N GLY A 116 -21.44 -23.19 -7.16
CA GLY A 116 -21.76 -24.44 -7.85
C GLY A 116 -22.81 -25.30 -7.13
N GLU A 117 -23.28 -24.87 -5.96
CA GLU A 117 -24.08 -25.64 -4.98
C GLU A 117 -25.49 -25.05 -4.90
N CYS A 118 -26.01 -24.76 -6.09
CA CYS A 118 -27.21 -23.98 -6.34
C CYS A 118 -28.54 -24.66 -5.95
N ASP A 119 -28.49 -25.84 -5.33
CA ASP A 119 -29.67 -26.60 -4.92
C ASP A 119 -30.35 -25.91 -3.73
N GLY A 120 -29.57 -25.53 -2.72
CA GLY A 120 -30.05 -24.79 -1.56
C GLY A 120 -30.66 -23.44 -1.93
N LYS A 121 -30.09 -22.75 -2.92
CA LYS A 121 -30.61 -21.46 -3.42
C LYS A 121 -32.03 -21.58 -3.95
N GLU A 122 -32.27 -22.47 -4.91
CA GLU A 122 -33.60 -22.63 -5.51
C GLU A 122 -34.60 -23.22 -4.49
N ALA A 123 -34.14 -24.11 -3.61
CA ALA A 123 -34.92 -24.62 -2.48
C ALA A 123 -35.39 -23.50 -1.55
N MET A 124 -34.50 -22.55 -1.22
CA MET A 124 -34.82 -21.41 -0.37
C MET A 124 -35.69 -20.36 -1.06
N LEU A 125 -35.54 -20.14 -2.38
CA LEU A 125 -36.46 -19.29 -3.15
C LEU A 125 -37.88 -19.90 -3.19
N ALA A 126 -38.00 -21.21 -3.40
CA ALA A 126 -39.29 -21.91 -3.33
C ALA A 126 -39.90 -21.87 -1.92
N LEU A 127 -39.08 -21.99 -0.86
CA LEU A 127 -39.53 -21.87 0.52
C LEU A 127 -40.05 -20.46 0.85
N LEU A 128 -39.27 -19.42 0.54
CA LEU A 128 -39.64 -18.01 0.76
C LEU A 128 -40.95 -17.65 0.05
N ARG A 129 -41.14 -18.13 -1.18
CA ARG A 129 -42.40 -17.96 -1.92
C ARG A 129 -43.57 -18.66 -1.22
N ASP A 130 -43.44 -19.95 -0.93
CA ASP A 130 -44.56 -20.76 -0.45
C ASP A 130 -45.00 -20.30 0.96
N VAL A 131 -44.04 -19.99 1.84
CA VAL A 131 -44.32 -19.44 3.18
C VAL A 131 -44.86 -18.01 3.06
N GLY A 132 -44.23 -17.15 2.25
CA GLY A 132 -44.62 -15.74 2.15
C GLY A 132 -45.99 -15.51 1.50
N ARG A 133 -46.37 -16.33 0.52
CA ARG A 133 -47.67 -16.21 -0.18
C ARG A 133 -48.82 -16.96 0.50
N ASP A 134 -48.56 -18.03 1.26
CA ASP A 134 -49.59 -18.67 2.07
C ASP A 134 -49.71 -18.00 3.45
N ALA A 135 -50.59 -17.01 3.55
CA ALA A 135 -50.91 -16.35 4.83
C ALA A 135 -51.56 -17.29 5.88
N ALA A 136 -51.88 -18.55 5.54
CA ALA A 136 -52.28 -19.59 6.47
C ALA A 136 -51.16 -20.59 6.81
N HIS A 137 -49.93 -20.37 6.32
CA HIS A 137 -48.79 -21.26 6.59
C HIS A 137 -48.51 -21.41 8.08
N ARG A 138 -48.12 -22.62 8.48
CA ARG A 138 -47.99 -23.06 9.88
C ARG A 138 -47.07 -22.17 10.74
N TRP A 139 -46.11 -21.48 10.13
CA TRP A 139 -45.17 -20.60 10.85
C TRP A 139 -45.72 -19.19 11.13
N HIS A 140 -46.68 -18.67 10.36
CA HIS A 140 -47.28 -17.34 10.61
C HIS A 140 -48.03 -17.26 11.94
N ALA A 141 -48.49 -18.40 12.45
CA ALA A 141 -49.13 -18.54 13.76
C ALA A 141 -48.16 -18.89 14.91
N GLN A 142 -46.85 -18.78 14.68
CA GLN A 142 -45.80 -19.04 15.68
C GLN A 142 -44.95 -17.78 15.92
N PRO A 143 -44.38 -17.59 17.12
CA PRO A 143 -43.37 -16.57 17.36
C PRO A 143 -42.03 -17.02 16.75
N ILE A 144 -41.78 -16.59 15.51
CA ILE A 144 -40.56 -16.86 14.72
C ILE A 144 -40.18 -15.63 13.91
N GLU A 145 -38.88 -15.41 13.76
CA GLU A 145 -38.29 -14.46 12.82
C GLU A 145 -37.27 -15.25 12.00
N LEU A 146 -37.50 -15.33 10.69
CA LEU A 146 -36.72 -16.12 9.74
C LEU A 146 -36.02 -15.16 8.77
N ILE A 147 -34.70 -15.25 8.67
CA ILE A 147 -33.88 -14.53 7.68
C ILE A 147 -33.16 -15.54 6.80
N VAL A 148 -33.21 -15.32 5.49
CA VAL A 148 -32.62 -16.19 4.47
C VAL A 148 -31.77 -15.37 3.50
N VAL A 149 -30.53 -15.78 3.30
CA VAL A 149 -29.59 -15.26 2.28
C VAL A 149 -29.43 -16.34 1.21
N PRO A 150 -30.31 -16.40 0.19
CA PRO A 150 -30.37 -17.55 -0.72
C PRO A 150 -29.23 -17.61 -1.73
N ASN A 151 -28.54 -16.49 -1.97
CA ASN A 151 -27.46 -16.37 -2.94
C ASN A 151 -26.23 -15.71 -2.28
N TYR A 152 -25.56 -16.45 -1.39
CA TYR A 152 -24.48 -15.91 -0.56
C TYR A 152 -23.23 -15.54 -1.37
N ASN A 153 -22.72 -16.42 -2.24
CA ASN A 153 -21.67 -16.09 -3.21
C ASN A 153 -22.28 -15.55 -4.52
N ALA A 154 -22.80 -14.31 -4.49
CA ALA A 154 -23.52 -13.75 -5.63
C ALA A 154 -22.64 -13.41 -6.86
N ASP A 155 -21.32 -13.23 -6.66
CA ASP A 155 -20.36 -13.00 -7.76
C ASP A 155 -20.02 -14.31 -8.48
N GLY A 156 -19.64 -15.34 -7.71
CA GLY A 156 -19.35 -16.67 -8.24
C GLY A 156 -20.59 -17.29 -8.91
N ASN A 157 -21.80 -16.95 -8.48
CA ASN A 157 -23.06 -17.46 -9.04
C ASN A 157 -23.18 -17.21 -10.55
N ASP A 158 -22.79 -16.02 -11.01
CA ASP A 158 -22.98 -15.61 -12.41
C ASP A 158 -21.77 -15.95 -13.29
N ARG A 159 -20.64 -16.31 -12.67
CA ARG A 159 -19.48 -16.95 -13.32
C ARG A 159 -19.83 -18.41 -13.68
N ARG A 160 -20.78 -18.58 -14.62
CA ARG A 160 -21.41 -19.86 -14.95
C ARG A 160 -20.68 -20.65 -16.03
N GLY A 161 -20.48 -21.94 -15.81
CA GLY A 161 -19.83 -22.83 -16.78
C GLY A 161 -20.24 -24.31 -16.64
N PRO A 162 -20.09 -25.12 -17.70
CA PRO A 162 -20.44 -26.55 -17.68
C PRO A 162 -19.36 -27.43 -17.00
N GLY A 163 -18.21 -26.85 -16.66
CA GLY A 163 -17.07 -27.55 -16.06
C GLY A 163 -16.85 -27.27 -14.56
N HIS A 164 -17.66 -26.41 -13.92
CA HIS A 164 -17.38 -25.93 -12.57
C HIS A 164 -17.68 -26.97 -11.48
N ARG A 165 -18.52 -27.98 -11.77
CA ARG A 165 -18.62 -29.23 -10.99
C ARG A 165 -18.67 -30.46 -11.88
N PRO A 166 -17.51 -31.05 -12.21
CA PRO A 166 -17.47 -32.34 -12.90
C PRO A 166 -18.19 -33.42 -12.09
N GLY A 167 -19.09 -34.17 -12.74
CA GLY A 167 -19.82 -35.29 -12.13
C GLY A 167 -21.18 -34.96 -11.51
N GLN A 168 -21.55 -33.68 -11.36
CA GLN A 168 -22.86 -33.30 -10.81
C GLN A 168 -24.00 -33.45 -11.83
N VAL A 169 -25.13 -34.03 -11.41
CA VAL A 169 -26.31 -34.29 -12.24
C VAL A 169 -27.21 -33.05 -12.29
N GLY A 170 -26.84 -32.09 -13.14
CA GLY A 170 -27.59 -30.85 -13.38
C GLY A 170 -27.43 -29.78 -12.27
N PRO A 171 -27.74 -28.51 -12.54
CA PRO A 171 -28.21 -27.93 -13.82
C PRO A 171 -27.12 -27.91 -14.90
N GLN A 172 -27.46 -27.48 -16.12
CA GLN A 172 -26.54 -27.52 -17.27
C GLN A 172 -25.36 -26.53 -17.17
N LEU A 173 -25.52 -25.46 -16.39
CA LEU A 173 -24.51 -24.44 -16.11
C LEU A 173 -24.60 -24.07 -14.63
N MET A 174 -23.45 -24.00 -13.96
CA MET A 174 -23.34 -23.75 -12.51
C MET A 174 -22.30 -22.65 -12.25
N GLY A 175 -22.44 -21.90 -11.17
CA GLY A 175 -21.48 -20.88 -10.77
C GLY A 175 -20.12 -21.45 -10.36
N LEU A 176 -19.15 -20.57 -10.18
CA LEU A 176 -17.82 -20.89 -9.66
C LEU A 176 -17.88 -21.15 -8.15
N ARG A 177 -16.94 -21.94 -7.58
CA ARG A 177 -16.92 -22.24 -6.14
C ARG A 177 -16.55 -21.01 -5.33
N GLU A 178 -15.52 -20.31 -5.75
CA GLU A 178 -14.89 -19.17 -5.09
C GLU A 178 -15.64 -17.86 -5.37
N ASN A 179 -15.47 -16.84 -4.52
CA ASN A 179 -15.95 -15.48 -4.80
C ASN A 179 -15.05 -14.77 -5.83
N ALA A 180 -15.31 -13.49 -6.13
CA ALA A 180 -14.51 -12.78 -7.12
C ALA A 180 -13.03 -12.56 -6.75
N GLN A 181 -12.68 -12.59 -5.45
CA GLN A 181 -11.31 -12.59 -4.93
C GLN A 181 -10.62 -13.97 -5.00
N GLN A 182 -11.28 -15.01 -5.51
CA GLN A 182 -10.82 -16.41 -5.47
C GLN A 182 -10.79 -17.00 -4.05
N LEU A 183 -11.61 -16.48 -3.13
CA LEU A 183 -11.79 -17.02 -1.77
C LEU A 183 -12.93 -18.05 -1.73
N ASP A 184 -12.69 -19.19 -1.08
CA ASP A 184 -13.73 -20.14 -0.65
C ASP A 184 -14.32 -19.61 0.66
N LEU A 185 -15.54 -19.09 0.61
CA LEU A 185 -16.21 -18.44 1.74
C LEU A 185 -16.40 -19.37 2.96
N ASN A 186 -16.45 -20.68 2.73
CA ASN A 186 -16.51 -21.69 3.81
C ASN A 186 -15.13 -21.97 4.45
N ARG A 187 -14.13 -21.12 4.20
CA ARG A 187 -12.82 -21.11 4.87
C ARG A 187 -12.49 -19.73 5.46
N ASP A 188 -13.41 -18.78 5.40
CA ASP A 188 -13.16 -17.39 5.75
C ASP A 188 -13.69 -16.98 7.14
N PHE A 189 -14.52 -17.77 7.82
CA PHE A 189 -15.22 -17.31 9.04
C PHE A 189 -14.31 -16.91 10.22
N THR A 190 -13.10 -17.46 10.31
CA THR A 190 -12.06 -17.03 11.28
C THR A 190 -11.17 -15.90 10.78
N LYS A 191 -11.17 -15.62 9.48
CA LYS A 191 -10.35 -14.59 8.84
C LYS A 191 -11.15 -13.30 8.64
N LEU A 192 -12.36 -13.38 8.09
CA LEU A 192 -13.22 -12.26 7.69
C LEU A 192 -12.52 -11.32 6.68
N GLU A 193 -12.07 -11.88 5.56
CA GLU A 193 -11.48 -11.11 4.46
C GLU A 193 -12.50 -10.81 3.37
N ALA A 194 -13.32 -11.81 3.03
CA ALA A 194 -14.38 -11.66 2.05
C ALA A 194 -15.41 -10.64 2.56
N PRO A 195 -15.83 -9.66 1.73
CA PRO A 195 -16.88 -8.72 2.13
C PRO A 195 -18.21 -9.45 2.36
N GLU A 196 -18.47 -10.56 1.66
CA GLU A 196 -19.65 -11.39 1.88
C GLU A 196 -19.67 -11.96 3.32
N THR A 197 -18.55 -12.49 3.81
CA THR A 197 -18.46 -13.08 5.16
C THR A 197 -18.54 -12.01 6.26
N ARG A 198 -17.98 -10.82 6.02
CA ARG A 198 -18.17 -9.68 6.92
C ARG A 198 -19.63 -9.22 6.99
N ALA A 199 -20.31 -9.14 5.85
CA ALA A 199 -21.74 -8.80 5.78
C ALA A 199 -22.62 -9.83 6.51
N LEU A 200 -22.36 -11.14 6.32
CA LEU A 200 -23.10 -12.21 7.00
C LEU A 200 -22.84 -12.23 8.52
N VAL A 201 -21.59 -12.02 8.95
CA VAL A 201 -21.26 -11.99 10.38
C VAL A 201 -21.79 -10.71 11.05
N ALA A 202 -21.80 -9.57 10.36
CA ALA A 202 -22.47 -8.36 10.83
C ALA A 202 -23.97 -8.58 11.01
N LEU A 203 -24.67 -9.14 10.01
CA LEU A 203 -26.07 -9.57 10.15
C LEU A 203 -26.26 -10.49 11.36
N ALA A 204 -25.37 -11.45 11.59
CA ALA A 204 -25.47 -12.38 12.71
C ALA A 204 -25.06 -11.80 14.07
N ASN A 205 -24.38 -10.65 14.11
CA ASN A 205 -24.16 -9.85 15.32
C ASN A 205 -25.44 -9.07 15.69
N ASP A 206 -26.10 -8.46 14.69
CA ASP A 206 -27.30 -7.63 14.89
C ASP A 206 -28.59 -8.46 15.09
N PHE A 207 -28.69 -9.61 14.42
CA PHE A 207 -29.86 -10.49 14.49
C PHE A 207 -29.78 -11.54 15.60
N ASP A 208 -28.56 -11.88 16.06
CA ASP A 208 -28.30 -12.90 17.10
C ASP A 208 -29.12 -14.19 16.91
N PRO A 209 -28.81 -15.01 15.88
CA PRO A 209 -29.62 -16.18 15.53
C PRO A 209 -29.51 -17.27 16.59
N HIS A 210 -30.65 -17.83 17.00
CA HIS A 210 -30.72 -19.02 17.85
C HIS A 210 -30.37 -20.30 17.06
N VAL A 211 -30.74 -20.32 15.78
CA VAL A 211 -30.50 -21.43 14.85
C VAL A 211 -29.86 -20.88 13.58
N PHE A 212 -28.79 -21.53 13.13
CA PHE A 212 -28.12 -21.22 11.86
C PHE A 212 -28.16 -22.46 10.95
N ILE A 213 -28.54 -22.30 9.69
CA ILE A 213 -28.57 -23.41 8.71
C ILE A 213 -27.79 -23.02 7.45
N ASP A 214 -26.90 -23.89 7.00
CA ASP A 214 -26.10 -23.72 5.79
C ASP A 214 -26.36 -24.84 4.78
N CYS A 215 -26.72 -24.48 3.55
CA CYS A 215 -27.10 -25.42 2.49
C CYS A 215 -25.98 -25.60 1.44
N HIS A 216 -25.32 -26.75 1.50
CA HIS A 216 -24.24 -27.23 0.64
C HIS A 216 -24.68 -28.36 -0.29
N THR A 217 -23.80 -28.66 -1.25
CA THR A 217 -23.92 -29.84 -2.12
C THR A 217 -22.56 -30.52 -2.23
N THR A 218 -22.39 -31.75 -1.75
CA THR A 218 -21.10 -32.46 -1.76
C THR A 218 -20.87 -33.30 -3.02
N ASN A 219 -19.59 -33.50 -3.36
CA ASN A 219 -19.10 -34.50 -4.33
C ASN A 219 -18.76 -35.84 -3.66
N GLY A 220 -19.29 -36.07 -2.46
CA GLY A 220 -18.94 -37.19 -1.59
C GLY A 220 -19.24 -38.59 -2.14
N SER A 221 -18.82 -39.56 -1.35
CA SER A 221 -18.88 -41.00 -1.67
C SER A 221 -20.31 -41.45 -2.01
N ARG A 222 -20.47 -42.34 -3.00
CA ARG A 222 -21.80 -42.81 -3.43
C ARG A 222 -22.53 -43.62 -2.35
N HIS A 223 -23.74 -43.21 -2.00
CA HIS A 223 -24.61 -43.92 -1.06
C HIS A 223 -26.10 -43.77 -1.37
N GLY A 224 -26.92 -44.46 -0.55
CA GLY A 224 -28.38 -44.50 -0.65
C GLY A 224 -29.05 -43.14 -0.48
N TYR A 225 -28.53 -42.30 0.43
CA TYR A 225 -29.11 -41.01 0.79
C TYR A 225 -28.96 -39.96 -0.33
N THR A 226 -29.99 -39.13 -0.51
CA THR A 226 -30.01 -37.93 -1.37
C THR A 226 -29.35 -36.72 -0.69
N LEU A 227 -29.48 -36.67 0.64
CA LEU A 227 -29.00 -35.61 1.52
C LEU A 227 -28.50 -36.26 2.81
N THR A 228 -27.41 -35.75 3.35
CA THR A 228 -26.97 -35.96 4.74
C THR A 228 -26.92 -34.61 5.44
N TYR A 229 -26.69 -34.62 6.75
CA TYR A 229 -26.58 -33.40 7.55
C TYR A 229 -25.38 -33.48 8.48
N ASP A 230 -24.97 -32.36 9.05
CA ASP A 230 -24.07 -32.39 10.20
C ASP A 230 -24.26 -31.19 11.14
N VAL A 231 -23.49 -31.19 12.22
CA VAL A 231 -23.61 -30.27 13.36
C VAL A 231 -22.24 -30.03 14.00
N PRO A 232 -22.02 -28.90 14.71
CA PRO A 232 -20.73 -28.53 15.31
C PRO A 232 -20.03 -29.68 16.03
N HIS A 233 -18.81 -29.98 15.58
CA HIS A 233 -17.94 -31.05 16.05
C HIS A 233 -16.90 -30.59 17.06
N HIS A 234 -16.49 -29.33 17.00
CA HIS A 234 -15.45 -28.77 17.86
C HIS A 234 -15.76 -29.02 19.36
N PRO A 235 -14.89 -29.71 20.14
CA PRO A 235 -15.22 -30.13 21.51
C PRO A 235 -15.66 -29.00 22.44
N GLY A 236 -15.07 -27.82 22.28
CA GLY A 236 -15.41 -26.60 23.04
C GLY A 236 -16.82 -26.05 22.80
N CYS A 237 -17.55 -26.56 21.80
CA CYS A 237 -18.97 -26.24 21.61
C CYS A 237 -19.76 -26.55 22.90
N SER A 238 -20.65 -25.63 23.29
CA SER A 238 -21.39 -25.71 24.56
C SER A 238 -22.12 -27.04 24.71
N SER A 239 -22.08 -27.63 25.91
CA SER A 239 -22.78 -28.89 26.21
C SER A 239 -24.31 -28.73 26.11
N ALA A 240 -24.86 -27.55 26.40
CA ALA A 240 -26.27 -27.25 26.21
C ALA A 240 -26.66 -27.33 24.73
N ILE A 241 -25.87 -26.69 23.85
CA ILE A 241 -26.06 -26.73 22.39
C ILE A 241 -25.92 -28.15 21.87
N ARG A 242 -24.87 -28.87 22.28
CA ARG A 242 -24.64 -30.25 21.83
C ARG A 242 -25.78 -31.18 22.24
N THR A 243 -26.27 -31.13 23.49
CA THR A 243 -27.37 -32.01 23.91
C THR A 243 -28.70 -31.62 23.28
N GLU A 244 -29.05 -30.33 23.21
CA GLU A 244 -30.30 -29.92 22.57
C GLU A 244 -30.30 -30.29 21.07
N LEU A 245 -29.20 -30.02 20.37
CA LEU A 245 -29.10 -30.28 18.94
C LEU A 245 -28.92 -31.77 18.61
N ARG A 246 -27.91 -32.45 19.17
CA ARG A 246 -27.58 -33.85 18.82
C ARG A 246 -28.55 -34.87 19.44
N ASP A 247 -29.03 -34.61 20.67
CA ASP A 247 -29.82 -35.60 21.42
C ASP A 247 -31.34 -35.40 21.27
N GLN A 248 -31.82 -34.20 20.90
CA GLN A 248 -33.26 -33.89 20.78
C GLN A 248 -33.70 -33.47 19.37
N ILE A 249 -33.07 -32.46 18.78
CA ILE A 249 -33.49 -31.89 17.48
C ILE A 249 -33.18 -32.85 16.32
N ILE A 250 -31.92 -33.26 16.15
CA ILE A 250 -31.48 -34.08 15.01
C ILE A 250 -32.21 -35.42 14.92
N PRO A 251 -32.44 -36.19 16.01
CA PRO A 251 -33.23 -37.42 15.95
C PRO A 251 -34.67 -37.20 15.47
N THR A 252 -35.27 -36.03 15.78
CA THR A 252 -36.61 -35.64 15.33
C THR A 252 -36.62 -35.35 13.82
N VAL A 253 -35.63 -34.58 13.34
CA VAL A 253 -35.44 -34.25 11.91
C VAL A 253 -35.22 -35.51 11.06
N THR A 254 -34.35 -36.42 11.51
CA THR A 254 -34.05 -37.68 10.82
C THR A 254 -35.26 -38.62 10.76
N ALA A 255 -36.11 -38.63 11.79
CA ALA A 255 -37.35 -39.40 11.78
C ALA A 255 -38.38 -38.83 10.77
N ASP A 256 -38.66 -37.52 10.83
CA ASP A 256 -39.59 -36.84 9.93
C ASP A 256 -39.18 -37.01 8.45
N LEU A 257 -37.91 -36.75 8.11
CA LEU A 257 -37.43 -36.93 6.74
C LEU A 257 -37.54 -38.37 6.24
N SER A 258 -37.32 -39.35 7.13
CA SER A 258 -37.53 -40.77 6.81
C SER A 258 -39.00 -41.09 6.55
N GLU A 259 -39.95 -40.54 7.31
CA GLU A 259 -41.39 -40.66 7.04
C GLU A 259 -41.79 -39.94 5.74
N GLN A 260 -41.15 -38.81 5.42
CA GLN A 260 -41.30 -38.08 4.17
C GLN A 260 -40.61 -38.73 2.95
N GLY A 261 -40.03 -39.92 3.11
CA GLY A 261 -39.42 -40.73 2.04
C GLY A 261 -37.98 -40.34 1.67
N ILE A 262 -37.30 -39.52 2.48
CA ILE A 262 -35.92 -39.07 2.28
C ILE A 262 -35.08 -39.59 3.45
N PRO A 263 -34.61 -40.86 3.40
CA PRO A 263 -33.69 -41.36 4.41
C PRO A 263 -32.40 -40.53 4.38
N THR A 264 -31.92 -40.16 5.57
CA THR A 264 -30.75 -39.32 5.78
C THR A 264 -29.91 -39.86 6.94
N PHE A 265 -28.65 -39.42 7.03
CA PHE A 265 -27.70 -39.79 8.08
C PHE A 265 -26.74 -38.62 8.34
N TYR A 266 -25.84 -38.77 9.31
CA TYR A 266 -24.72 -37.84 9.50
C TYR A 266 -23.77 -37.85 8.30
N TYR A 267 -23.26 -36.68 7.96
CA TYR A 267 -22.34 -36.46 6.85
C TYR A 267 -21.09 -37.34 6.95
N GLY A 268 -20.54 -37.66 5.78
CA GLY A 268 -19.23 -38.28 5.71
C GLY A 268 -18.90 -38.89 4.36
N ASN A 269 -17.79 -39.64 4.37
CA ASN A 269 -17.23 -40.34 3.23
C ASN A 269 -16.70 -41.71 3.63
N PHE A 270 -16.78 -42.67 2.71
CA PHE A 270 -16.14 -43.98 2.87
C PHE A 270 -14.62 -43.86 2.68
N ASN A 271 -13.85 -44.59 3.47
CA ASN A 271 -12.45 -44.89 3.14
C ASN A 271 -12.35 -45.90 1.97
N ALA A 272 -11.13 -46.08 1.43
CA ALA A 272 -10.91 -46.84 0.20
C ALA A 272 -11.33 -48.34 0.25
N ASP A 273 -11.32 -48.96 1.43
CA ASP A 273 -11.80 -50.35 1.62
C ASP A 273 -13.26 -50.44 2.14
N ARG A 274 -13.90 -49.29 2.39
CA ARG A 274 -15.28 -49.12 2.89
C ARG A 274 -15.54 -49.66 4.30
N THR A 275 -14.51 -49.81 5.13
CA THR A 275 -14.62 -50.18 6.56
C THR A 275 -14.90 -49.02 7.51
N ARG A 276 -14.75 -47.77 7.05
CA ARG A 276 -14.86 -46.55 7.87
C ARG A 276 -15.62 -45.44 7.13
N TRP A 277 -16.52 -44.79 7.85
CA TRP A 277 -17.25 -43.57 7.46
C TRP A 277 -16.69 -42.38 8.25
N SER A 278 -16.24 -41.30 7.60
CA SER A 278 -15.60 -40.14 8.26
C SER A 278 -16.24 -38.82 7.85
N THR A 279 -16.51 -37.94 8.82
CA THR A 279 -17.01 -36.57 8.56
C THR A 279 -15.87 -35.58 8.20
N TYR A 280 -16.21 -34.29 8.02
CA TYR A 280 -15.30 -33.18 7.74
C TYR A 280 -14.52 -32.73 9.00
N GLY A 281 -13.74 -31.66 8.86
CA GLY A 281 -12.90 -31.10 9.93
C GLY A 281 -13.68 -30.34 11.01
N TYR A 282 -13.08 -30.15 12.18
CA TYR A 282 -13.69 -29.45 13.33
C TYR A 282 -13.29 -27.98 13.41
N GLU A 283 -12.50 -27.47 12.47
CA GLU A 283 -11.82 -26.18 12.64
C GLU A 283 -12.78 -24.97 12.49
N PRO A 284 -12.69 -23.93 13.33
CA PRO A 284 -13.67 -22.83 13.32
C PRO A 284 -13.76 -21.97 12.05
N ARG A 285 -12.95 -22.20 11.00
CA ARG A 285 -13.12 -21.56 9.68
C ARG A 285 -14.39 -21.98 8.92
N TYR A 286 -14.96 -23.15 9.23
CA TYR A 286 -16.22 -23.62 8.65
C TYR A 286 -17.40 -22.87 9.28
N SER A 287 -18.42 -22.53 8.48
CA SER A 287 -19.60 -21.77 8.93
C SER A 287 -20.28 -22.38 10.17
N THR A 288 -20.49 -23.69 10.16
CA THR A 288 -21.14 -24.43 11.24
C THR A 288 -20.31 -24.47 12.52
N GLU A 289 -19.01 -24.77 12.42
CA GLU A 289 -18.10 -24.78 13.57
C GLU A 289 -17.96 -23.38 14.19
N TYR A 290 -17.90 -22.34 13.36
CA TYR A 290 -17.90 -20.94 13.78
C TYR A 290 -19.14 -20.56 14.59
N PHE A 291 -20.33 -20.84 14.06
CA PHE A 291 -21.59 -20.58 14.78
C PHE A 291 -21.73 -21.47 16.03
N GLY A 292 -21.18 -22.69 16.02
CA GLY A 292 -21.03 -23.52 17.21
C GLY A 292 -20.15 -22.90 18.30
N GLN A 293 -19.04 -22.24 17.95
CA GLN A 293 -18.22 -21.47 18.90
C GLN A 293 -18.95 -20.23 19.43
N ARG A 294 -19.79 -19.59 18.61
CA ARG A 294 -20.69 -18.49 19.01
C ARG A 294 -21.86 -18.94 19.91
N GLY A 295 -22.04 -20.24 20.13
CA GLY A 295 -23.11 -20.78 20.97
C GLY A 295 -24.47 -20.87 20.28
N VAL A 296 -24.50 -20.96 18.95
CA VAL A 296 -25.71 -21.06 18.12
C VAL A 296 -25.97 -22.53 17.75
N LEU A 297 -27.23 -22.95 17.60
CA LEU A 297 -27.56 -24.26 17.01
C LEU A 297 -27.30 -24.22 15.50
N ALA A 298 -26.05 -24.48 15.10
CA ALA A 298 -25.68 -24.54 13.69
C ALA A 298 -25.95 -25.92 13.07
N ILE A 299 -26.46 -25.94 11.84
CA ILE A 299 -26.86 -27.15 11.12
C ILE A 299 -26.33 -27.09 9.69
N LEU A 300 -25.57 -28.12 9.28
CA LEU A 300 -25.13 -28.32 7.91
C LEU A 300 -26.15 -29.18 7.17
N SER A 301 -26.53 -28.78 5.96
CA SER A 301 -27.31 -29.55 4.99
C SER A 301 -26.42 -29.88 3.81
N GLU A 302 -26.21 -31.16 3.50
CA GLU A 302 -25.30 -31.63 2.45
C GLU A 302 -26.04 -32.53 1.45
N SER A 303 -26.43 -31.96 0.31
CA SER A 303 -27.07 -32.70 -0.79
C SER A 303 -26.03 -33.35 -1.72
N TYR A 304 -26.31 -34.51 -2.32
CA TYR A 304 -25.28 -35.27 -3.04
C TYR A 304 -25.34 -35.11 -4.55
N SER A 305 -24.24 -34.65 -5.16
CA SER A 305 -24.19 -34.24 -6.56
C SER A 305 -24.58 -35.31 -7.59
N TYR A 306 -24.57 -36.59 -7.23
CA TYR A 306 -25.05 -37.70 -8.08
C TYR A 306 -26.58 -37.88 -8.09
N ALA A 307 -27.33 -37.31 -7.14
CA ALA A 307 -28.80 -37.30 -7.17
C ALA A 307 -29.29 -36.23 -8.16
N THR A 308 -30.53 -36.34 -8.67
CA THR A 308 -31.02 -35.38 -9.68
C THR A 308 -31.19 -33.98 -9.08
N TYR A 309 -31.07 -32.93 -9.90
CA TYR A 309 -31.22 -31.56 -9.41
C TYR A 309 -32.58 -31.30 -8.75
N GLU A 310 -33.64 -31.92 -9.26
CA GLU A 310 -34.98 -31.93 -8.65
C GLU A 310 -34.96 -32.58 -7.26
N ASP A 311 -34.41 -33.79 -7.13
CA ASP A 311 -34.31 -34.48 -5.83
C ASP A 311 -33.51 -33.68 -4.80
N ARG A 312 -32.41 -33.04 -5.21
CA ARG A 312 -31.54 -32.25 -4.30
C ARG A 312 -32.23 -30.98 -3.81
N ILE A 313 -32.98 -30.27 -4.68
CA ILE A 313 -33.80 -29.12 -4.29
C ILE A 313 -34.91 -29.55 -3.33
N ILE A 314 -35.65 -30.62 -3.64
CA ILE A 314 -36.74 -31.12 -2.81
C ILE A 314 -36.23 -31.60 -1.44
N ALA A 315 -35.10 -32.31 -1.40
CA ALA A 315 -34.49 -32.76 -0.16
C ALA A 315 -33.99 -31.59 0.71
N SER A 316 -33.26 -30.63 0.11
CA SER A 316 -32.72 -29.47 0.84
C SER A 316 -33.84 -28.62 1.45
N ARG A 317 -34.93 -28.39 0.70
CA ARG A 317 -36.11 -27.68 1.21
C ARG A 317 -36.76 -28.43 2.37
N LYS A 318 -37.06 -29.72 2.20
CA LYS A 318 -37.69 -30.54 3.25
C LYS A 318 -36.84 -30.57 4.52
N PHE A 319 -35.52 -30.74 4.38
CA PHE A 319 -34.58 -30.72 5.50
C PHE A 319 -34.68 -29.42 6.31
N VAL A 320 -34.68 -28.27 5.63
CA VAL A 320 -34.87 -26.96 6.28
C VAL A 320 -36.25 -26.84 6.95
N GLU A 321 -37.33 -27.26 6.28
CA GLU A 321 -38.67 -27.27 6.88
C GLU A 321 -38.73 -28.12 8.16
N SER A 322 -38.16 -29.34 8.15
CA SER A 322 -38.06 -30.23 9.31
C SER A 322 -37.22 -29.64 10.45
N CYS A 323 -36.09 -29.00 10.14
CA CYS A 323 -35.26 -28.32 11.14
C CYS A 323 -35.98 -27.16 11.83
N ILE A 324 -36.73 -26.35 11.06
CA ILE A 324 -37.51 -25.24 11.62
C ILE A 324 -38.67 -25.77 12.48
N ASP A 325 -39.42 -26.79 12.02
CA ASP A 325 -40.52 -27.36 12.81
C ASP A 325 -40.02 -28.04 14.10
N ALA A 326 -38.91 -28.76 14.06
CA ALA A 326 -38.31 -29.40 15.24
C ALA A 326 -37.81 -28.37 16.27
N THR A 327 -37.16 -27.29 15.82
CA THR A 327 -36.68 -26.22 16.71
C THR A 327 -37.82 -25.33 17.22
N LEU A 328 -38.89 -25.12 16.45
CA LEU A 328 -40.12 -24.47 16.91
C LEU A 328 -40.84 -25.27 17.99
N ALA A 329 -40.93 -26.60 17.82
CA ALA A 329 -41.55 -27.49 18.79
C ALA A 329 -40.83 -27.49 20.16
N ARG A 330 -39.57 -27.06 20.20
CA ARG A 330 -38.70 -26.97 21.38
C ARG A 330 -38.17 -25.54 21.60
N ARG A 331 -38.90 -24.52 21.17
CA ARG A 331 -38.42 -23.11 21.15
C ARG A 331 -37.86 -22.64 22.50
N ALA A 332 -38.52 -22.96 23.61
CA ALA A 332 -38.08 -22.49 24.93
C ALA A 332 -36.75 -23.13 25.36
N GLU A 333 -36.58 -24.42 25.05
CA GLU A 333 -35.37 -25.19 25.30
C GLU A 333 -34.21 -24.76 24.38
N VAL A 334 -34.50 -24.49 23.10
CA VAL A 334 -33.54 -23.96 22.12
C VAL A 334 -33.02 -22.58 22.52
N ILE A 335 -33.91 -21.64 22.87
CA ILE A 335 -33.51 -20.31 23.37
C ILE A 335 -32.67 -20.44 24.64
N ALA A 336 -33.13 -21.22 25.62
CA ALA A 336 -32.39 -21.42 26.88
C ALA A 336 -31.02 -22.10 26.69
N ALA A 337 -30.85 -22.95 25.67
CA ALA A 337 -29.57 -23.57 25.33
C ALA A 337 -28.57 -22.57 24.73
N VAL A 338 -29.05 -21.62 23.91
CA VAL A 338 -28.28 -20.50 23.33
C VAL A 338 -27.91 -19.50 24.42
N ASP A 339 -28.87 -19.08 25.26
CA ASP A 339 -28.62 -18.25 26.45
C ASP A 339 -27.53 -18.85 27.34
N ALA A 340 -27.64 -20.13 27.68
CA ALA A 340 -26.67 -20.83 28.52
C ALA A 340 -25.29 -20.99 27.85
N ALA A 341 -25.23 -20.92 26.51
CA ALA A 341 -23.97 -20.93 25.78
C ALA A 341 -23.33 -19.53 25.73
N GLN A 342 -24.08 -18.52 25.31
CA GLN A 342 -23.59 -17.15 25.10
C GLN A 342 -23.35 -16.38 26.41
N ASN A 343 -24.31 -16.47 27.35
CA ASN A 343 -24.36 -15.70 28.60
C ASN A 343 -23.93 -16.54 29.83
N GLY A 344 -23.45 -17.77 29.61
CA GLY A 344 -22.95 -18.65 30.67
C GLY A 344 -21.59 -18.21 31.22
N GLN A 345 -21.50 -18.07 32.55
CA GLN A 345 -20.28 -17.65 33.25
C GLN A 345 -19.06 -18.51 32.90
N VAL A 346 -17.92 -17.87 32.65
CA VAL A 346 -16.63 -18.54 32.47
C VAL A 346 -16.16 -19.16 33.80
N ASP A 347 -15.90 -20.47 33.84
CA ASP A 347 -15.18 -21.09 34.97
C ASP A 347 -13.67 -21.05 34.68
N PRO A 348 -12.86 -20.21 35.36
CA PRO A 348 -11.42 -20.07 35.11
C PRO A 348 -10.60 -21.32 35.46
N ARG A 349 -11.25 -22.40 35.93
CA ARG A 349 -10.63 -23.70 36.24
C ARG A 349 -10.92 -24.76 35.19
N GLN A 350 -11.87 -24.52 34.28
CA GLN A 350 -12.20 -25.43 33.18
C GLN A 350 -11.39 -25.04 31.94
N PRO A 351 -10.56 -25.94 31.37
CA PRO A 351 -9.90 -25.68 30.10
C PRO A 351 -10.89 -25.47 28.96
N ILE A 352 -10.52 -24.57 28.05
CA ILE A 352 -11.13 -24.36 26.74
C ILE A 352 -10.38 -25.24 25.75
N ASP A 353 -11.11 -26.05 25.00
CA ASP A 353 -10.53 -26.90 23.95
C ASP A 353 -10.03 -26.02 22.80
N LEU A 354 -8.79 -26.24 22.33
CA LEU A 354 -8.17 -25.52 21.21
C LEU A 354 -7.84 -26.43 20.02
N ARG A 355 -7.57 -27.71 20.29
CA ARG A 355 -7.26 -28.74 19.29
C ARG A 355 -7.87 -30.06 19.70
N ALA A 356 -8.25 -30.84 18.70
CA ALA A 356 -8.92 -32.11 18.85
C ALA A 356 -8.43 -33.15 17.82
N GLU A 357 -8.59 -34.42 18.16
CA GLU A 357 -8.36 -35.56 17.28
C GLU A 357 -9.68 -36.23 16.91
N LEU A 358 -9.79 -36.69 15.66
CA LEU A 358 -10.97 -37.39 15.14
C LEU A 358 -11.03 -38.80 15.72
N ALA A 359 -12.14 -39.14 16.37
CA ALA A 359 -12.37 -40.36 17.12
C ALA A 359 -13.63 -41.14 16.63
N VAL A 360 -13.65 -42.43 16.93
CA VAL A 360 -14.71 -43.36 16.54
C VAL A 360 -15.88 -43.37 17.54
N PHE A 361 -17.11 -43.46 17.06
CA PHE A 361 -18.27 -43.75 17.90
C PHE A 361 -18.20 -45.18 18.49
N PRO A 362 -18.75 -45.42 19.70
CA PRO A 362 -18.58 -46.72 20.37
C PRO A 362 -19.29 -47.88 19.67
N ASP A 363 -20.40 -47.59 18.97
CA ASP A 363 -21.23 -48.55 18.26
C ASP A 363 -21.03 -48.40 16.74
N PRO A 364 -20.95 -49.50 15.97
CA PRO A 364 -20.84 -49.45 14.52
C PRO A 364 -22.13 -48.90 13.89
N SER A 365 -21.98 -48.18 12.77
CA SER A 365 -23.10 -47.58 12.03
C SER A 365 -23.39 -48.36 10.76
N ILE A 366 -24.68 -48.45 10.39
CA ILE A 366 -25.11 -49.04 9.11
C ILE A 366 -25.28 -47.91 8.10
N VAL A 367 -24.44 -47.90 7.07
CA VAL A 367 -24.45 -46.90 5.98
C VAL A 367 -24.72 -47.61 4.66
N VAL A 368 -25.63 -47.07 3.85
CA VAL A 368 -26.04 -47.68 2.58
C VAL A 368 -25.07 -47.25 1.46
N TYR A 369 -24.06 -48.06 1.14
CA TYR A 369 -23.21 -47.84 -0.04
C TYR A 369 -24.01 -48.00 -1.34
N ARG A 370 -23.72 -47.17 -2.36
CA ARG A 370 -24.34 -47.27 -3.70
C ARG A 370 -23.27 -47.51 -4.76
N ASN A 371 -23.35 -48.62 -5.49
CA ASN A 371 -22.33 -49.00 -6.46
C ASN A 371 -22.44 -48.20 -7.79
N GLU A 372 -21.54 -48.46 -8.74
CA GLU A 372 -21.53 -47.75 -10.04
C GLU A 372 -22.81 -48.01 -10.87
N ASP A 373 -23.35 -49.23 -10.80
CA ASP A 373 -24.60 -49.66 -11.46
C ASP A 373 -25.88 -49.10 -10.78
N GLY A 374 -25.75 -48.44 -9.63
CA GLY A 374 -26.88 -47.92 -8.85
C GLY A 374 -27.55 -48.92 -7.90
N ASN A 375 -26.89 -50.05 -7.59
CA ASN A 375 -27.37 -50.98 -6.56
C ASN A 375 -26.93 -50.54 -5.16
N ASP A 376 -27.83 -50.67 -4.19
CA ASP A 376 -27.61 -50.30 -2.79
C ASP A 376 -27.22 -51.51 -1.92
N GLU A 377 -26.20 -51.34 -1.10
CA GLU A 377 -25.61 -52.33 -0.19
C GLU A 377 -25.49 -51.74 1.22
N ALA A 378 -26.16 -52.31 2.22
CA ALA A 378 -26.04 -51.86 3.61
C ALA A 378 -24.75 -52.41 4.24
N LEU A 379 -23.82 -51.52 4.59
CA LEU A 379 -22.53 -51.84 5.21
C LEU A 379 -22.52 -51.45 6.69
N GLU A 380 -22.13 -52.38 7.56
CA GLU A 380 -21.83 -52.12 8.97
C GLU A 380 -20.35 -51.70 9.09
N LEU A 381 -20.09 -50.51 9.65
CA LEU A 381 -18.76 -49.88 9.63
C LEU A 381 -18.47 -48.99 10.85
N GLU A 382 -17.20 -48.59 10.99
CA GLU A 382 -16.78 -47.61 11.99
C GLU A 382 -17.18 -46.19 11.58
N PHE A 383 -17.99 -45.50 12.39
CA PHE A 383 -18.28 -44.07 12.21
C PHE A 383 -17.29 -43.22 13.00
N TRP A 384 -16.43 -42.48 12.28
CA TRP A 384 -15.51 -41.49 12.81
C TRP A 384 -16.13 -40.09 12.63
N GLY A 385 -16.83 -39.64 13.66
CA GLY A 385 -17.54 -38.34 13.71
C GLY A 385 -17.70 -37.79 15.13
N ARG A 386 -16.87 -38.23 16.07
CA ARG A 386 -16.62 -37.55 17.34
C ARG A 386 -15.25 -36.91 17.27
N PHE A 387 -15.07 -35.74 17.86
CA PHE A 387 -13.75 -35.18 18.13
C PHE A 387 -13.49 -35.18 19.63
N GLU A 388 -12.26 -35.51 20.02
CA GLU A 388 -11.80 -35.55 21.41
C GLU A 388 -10.65 -34.57 21.61
N THR A 389 -10.69 -33.79 22.69
CA THR A 389 -9.69 -32.76 22.98
C THR A 389 -8.30 -33.36 23.14
N SER A 390 -7.38 -32.97 22.26
CA SER A 390 -5.95 -33.25 22.38
C SER A 390 -5.20 -32.07 23.03
N GLU A 391 -5.72 -30.85 22.91
CA GLU A 391 -5.10 -29.65 23.48
C GLU A 391 -6.13 -28.63 23.97
N GLY A 392 -5.89 -28.02 25.12
CA GLY A 392 -6.73 -26.94 25.67
C GLY A 392 -5.96 -26.00 26.59
N VAL A 393 -6.57 -24.88 26.95
CA VAL A 393 -5.97 -23.80 27.74
C VAL A 393 -6.93 -23.28 28.82
N LEU A 394 -6.42 -22.82 29.96
CA LEU A 394 -7.28 -22.14 30.95
C LEU A 394 -7.68 -20.74 30.45
N PRO A 395 -8.90 -20.25 30.76
CA PRO A 395 -9.30 -18.87 30.51
C PRO A 395 -8.34 -17.87 31.17
N PRO A 396 -7.80 -16.87 30.44
CA PRO A 396 -7.16 -15.70 31.05
C PRO A 396 -8.23 -14.75 31.62
N ALA A 397 -7.81 -13.67 32.28
CA ALA A 397 -8.68 -12.52 32.55
C ALA A 397 -8.84 -11.61 31.31
N ALA A 398 -7.77 -11.43 30.53
CA ALA A 398 -7.80 -10.69 29.27
C ALA A 398 -6.61 -11.05 28.36
N TYR A 399 -6.76 -10.77 27.06
CA TYR A 399 -5.64 -10.61 26.13
C TYR A 399 -5.31 -9.12 25.93
N VAL A 400 -4.06 -8.82 25.58
CA VAL A 400 -3.67 -7.47 25.13
C VAL A 400 -2.85 -7.55 23.85
N LEU A 401 -3.13 -6.62 22.93
CA LEU A 401 -2.42 -6.43 21.65
C LEU A 401 -1.66 -5.10 21.69
N PRO A 402 -0.44 -5.01 21.11
CA PRO A 402 0.32 -3.76 21.03
C PRO A 402 -0.43 -2.64 20.27
N PRO A 403 -0.17 -1.34 20.57
CA PRO A 403 -0.91 -0.23 19.96
C PRO A 403 -0.98 -0.25 18.43
N GLY A 404 0.11 -0.68 17.76
CA GLY A 404 0.19 -0.80 16.30
C GLY A 404 -0.65 -1.91 15.66
N MET A 405 -1.30 -2.78 16.45
CA MET A 405 -2.17 -3.85 15.96
C MET A 405 -3.65 -3.43 15.88
N SER A 406 -3.91 -2.18 15.48
CA SER A 406 -5.27 -1.65 15.29
C SER A 406 -6.10 -2.46 14.30
N TRP A 407 -5.49 -2.95 13.22
CA TRP A 407 -6.11 -3.83 12.22
C TRP A 407 -6.54 -5.20 12.81
N LEU A 408 -5.87 -5.67 13.86
CA LEU A 408 -6.20 -6.93 14.54
C LEU A 408 -7.36 -6.70 15.51
N ALA A 409 -7.33 -5.58 16.24
CA ALA A 409 -8.45 -5.12 17.06
C ALA A 409 -9.73 -4.90 16.23
N GLU A 410 -9.62 -4.27 15.05
CA GLU A 410 -10.73 -4.08 14.12
C GLU A 410 -11.30 -5.43 13.63
N ARG A 411 -10.43 -6.37 13.23
CA ARG A 411 -10.86 -7.72 12.81
C ARG A 411 -11.62 -8.45 13.92
N LEU A 412 -11.12 -8.41 15.17
CA LEU A 412 -11.85 -8.95 16.34
C LEU A 412 -13.24 -8.32 16.49
N ARG A 413 -13.37 -7.00 16.30
CA ARG A 413 -14.66 -6.32 16.36
C ARG A 413 -15.63 -6.75 15.26
N TRP A 414 -15.16 -7.12 14.06
CA TRP A 414 -16.03 -7.69 13.02
C TRP A 414 -16.66 -9.02 13.45
N HIS A 415 -16.00 -9.83 14.28
CA HIS A 415 -16.61 -11.02 14.90
C HIS A 415 -17.69 -10.67 15.95
N GLY A 416 -17.86 -9.40 16.33
CA GLY A 416 -18.74 -8.96 17.41
C GLY A 416 -18.10 -8.99 18.80
N LEU A 417 -16.77 -9.05 18.89
CA LEU A 417 -16.04 -9.00 20.16
C LEU A 417 -15.85 -7.56 20.64
N THR A 418 -16.01 -7.35 21.94
CA THR A 418 -15.69 -6.09 22.62
C THR A 418 -14.19 -5.95 22.73
N VAL A 419 -13.65 -4.85 22.19
CA VAL A 419 -12.24 -4.47 22.28
C VAL A 419 -12.14 -3.06 22.85
N GLU A 420 -11.40 -2.95 23.95
CA GLU A 420 -11.10 -1.72 24.68
C GLU A 420 -9.73 -1.16 24.25
N ARG A 421 -9.48 0.13 24.50
CA ARG A 421 -8.15 0.75 24.30
C ARG A 421 -7.66 1.35 25.61
N THR A 422 -6.41 1.07 25.98
CA THR A 422 -5.82 1.57 27.23
C THR A 422 -5.58 3.08 27.16
N THR A 423 -5.82 3.79 28.26
CA THR A 423 -5.61 5.24 28.38
C THR A 423 -4.37 5.60 29.21
N GLU A 424 -3.95 4.71 30.11
CA GLU A 424 -2.75 4.84 30.95
C GLU A 424 -1.79 3.65 30.72
N ASP A 425 -0.51 3.83 31.05
CA ASP A 425 0.47 2.73 31.09
C ASP A 425 0.18 1.82 32.30
N TRP A 426 0.29 0.50 32.13
CA TRP A 426 0.08 -0.49 33.19
C TRP A 426 1.26 -1.47 33.27
N THR A 427 1.81 -1.70 34.45
CA THR A 427 2.90 -2.68 34.67
C THR A 427 2.41 -3.83 35.54
N GLY A 428 2.69 -5.06 35.14
CA GLY A 428 2.35 -6.25 35.91
C GLY A 428 2.84 -7.56 35.29
N GLU A 429 2.51 -8.68 35.94
CA GLU A 429 2.79 -10.02 35.40
C GLU A 429 1.84 -10.35 34.24
N VAL A 430 2.42 -10.69 33.09
CA VAL A 430 1.73 -11.21 31.91
C VAL A 430 2.31 -12.56 31.52
N THR A 431 1.50 -13.42 30.88
CA THR A 431 2.01 -14.58 30.15
C THR A 431 2.16 -14.21 28.68
N GLN A 432 3.36 -14.46 28.15
CA GLN A 432 3.70 -14.32 26.75
C GLN A 432 4.30 -15.65 26.28
N TRP A 433 4.33 -15.93 24.97
CA TRP A 433 4.89 -17.18 24.46
C TRP A 433 6.16 -16.94 23.66
N ASP A 434 7.23 -17.66 23.98
CA ASP A 434 8.43 -17.71 23.15
C ASP A 434 8.20 -18.64 21.97
N CYS A 435 8.44 -18.17 20.74
CA CYS A 435 8.47 -19.02 19.56
C CYS A 435 9.75 -19.88 19.58
N ARG A 436 9.62 -21.21 19.59
CA ARG A 436 10.74 -22.17 19.59
C ARG A 436 11.01 -22.71 18.20
N GLU A 437 9.96 -23.02 17.45
CA GLU A 437 10.02 -23.45 16.06
C GLU A 437 8.82 -22.86 15.31
N ARG A 438 9.01 -22.55 14.02
CA ARG A 438 7.98 -22.03 13.12
C ARG A 438 8.11 -22.74 11.78
N THR A 439 7.05 -23.43 11.38
CA THR A 439 6.91 -24.04 10.06
C THR A 439 5.77 -23.33 9.33
N GLN A 440 5.95 -23.01 8.06
CA GLN A 440 4.87 -22.52 7.19
C GLN A 440 4.40 -23.64 6.27
N GLN A 441 3.09 -23.77 6.12
CA GLN A 441 2.45 -24.72 5.20
C GLN A 441 2.31 -24.09 3.80
N ASP A 442 2.00 -24.92 2.79
CA ASP A 442 1.79 -24.47 1.40
C ASP A 442 0.74 -23.35 1.32
N SER A 443 0.90 -22.45 0.34
CA SER A 443 0.03 -21.27 0.21
C SER A 443 -1.42 -21.66 -0.07
N PHE A 444 -2.33 -21.21 0.78
CA PHE A 444 -3.77 -21.40 0.65
C PHE A 444 -4.48 -20.04 0.73
N GLN A 445 -5.16 -19.64 -0.35
CA GLN A 445 -5.84 -18.33 -0.44
C GLN A 445 -4.93 -17.13 -0.10
N GLY A 446 -3.65 -17.18 -0.49
CA GLY A 446 -2.67 -16.14 -0.18
C GLY A 446 -2.00 -16.26 1.19
N HIS A 447 -2.48 -17.11 2.09
CA HIS A 447 -1.86 -17.36 3.40
C HIS A 447 -0.85 -18.50 3.37
N GLN A 448 0.27 -18.30 4.04
CA GLN A 448 1.20 -19.37 4.42
C GLN A 448 0.97 -19.73 5.88
N LYS A 449 0.03 -20.64 6.15
CA LYS A 449 -0.40 -20.96 7.52
C LYS A 449 0.79 -21.36 8.40
N ASN A 450 0.84 -20.77 9.59
CA ASN A 450 1.86 -21.09 10.59
C ASN A 450 1.47 -22.33 11.40
N GLU A 451 2.45 -23.21 11.60
CA GLU A 451 2.48 -24.20 12.65
C GLU A 451 3.64 -23.85 13.59
N LEU A 452 3.32 -23.55 14.85
CA LEU A 452 4.28 -23.02 15.83
C LEU A 452 4.48 -23.97 17.01
N VAL A 453 5.75 -24.23 17.35
CA VAL A 453 6.12 -24.78 18.65
C VAL A 453 6.41 -23.60 19.57
N VAL A 454 5.63 -23.45 20.64
CA VAL A 454 5.72 -22.29 21.55
C VAL A 454 5.78 -22.70 23.01
N ALA A 455 6.45 -21.89 23.83
CA ALA A 455 6.54 -22.10 25.27
C ALA A 455 6.02 -20.87 26.04
N PRO A 456 5.02 -21.00 26.93
CA PRO A 456 4.57 -19.88 27.76
C PRO A 456 5.64 -19.48 28.79
N VAL A 457 5.80 -18.18 28.98
CA VAL A 457 6.74 -17.54 29.91
C VAL A 457 6.00 -16.40 30.60
N THR A 458 5.92 -16.45 31.94
CA THR A 458 5.45 -15.31 32.73
C THR A 458 6.55 -14.27 32.82
N ARG A 459 6.23 -13.01 32.53
CA ARG A 459 7.14 -11.86 32.49
C ARG A 459 6.49 -10.68 33.21
N GLU A 460 7.26 -9.89 33.93
CA GLU A 460 6.81 -8.55 34.35
C GLU A 460 7.00 -7.60 33.16
N GLN A 461 5.94 -6.93 32.72
CA GLN A 461 5.94 -6.09 31.52
C GLN A 461 5.10 -4.84 31.72
N THR A 462 5.55 -3.72 31.15
CA THR A 462 4.72 -2.52 30.98
C THR A 462 3.97 -2.58 29.65
N ILE A 463 2.65 -2.57 29.75
CA ILE A 463 1.71 -2.37 28.65
C ILE A 463 1.50 -0.86 28.50
N PRO A 464 1.83 -0.25 27.35
CA PRO A 464 1.69 1.18 27.17
C PRO A 464 0.23 1.60 26.96
N SER A 465 -0.05 2.87 27.22
CA SER A 465 -1.26 3.57 26.76
C SER A 465 -1.44 3.43 25.24
N GLY A 466 -2.69 3.38 24.79
CA GLY A 466 -3.08 3.17 23.40
C GLY A 466 -3.08 1.70 22.94
N SER A 467 -2.74 0.74 23.80
CA SER A 467 -2.80 -0.72 23.55
C SER A 467 -4.25 -1.22 23.50
N TRP A 468 -4.49 -2.37 22.89
CA TRP A 468 -5.83 -2.93 22.71
C TRP A 468 -6.09 -4.04 23.72
N LEU A 469 -7.04 -3.83 24.63
CA LEU A 469 -7.42 -4.75 25.70
C LEU A 469 -8.65 -5.55 25.29
N VAL A 470 -8.58 -6.88 25.38
CA VAL A 470 -9.69 -7.78 25.03
C VAL A 470 -10.00 -8.64 26.24
N ARG A 471 -11.00 -8.24 27.03
CA ARG A 471 -11.43 -8.97 28.24
C ARG A 471 -11.93 -10.35 27.88
N PHE A 472 -11.68 -11.33 28.74
CA PHE A 472 -12.09 -12.70 28.45
C PHE A 472 -13.54 -13.00 28.84
N ASP A 473 -14.02 -12.44 29.96
CA ASP A 473 -15.41 -12.57 30.41
C ASP A 473 -16.33 -11.64 29.60
N GLN A 474 -16.64 -12.05 28.38
CA GLN A 474 -17.54 -11.37 27.44
C GLN A 474 -18.32 -12.37 26.57
N PRO A 475 -19.40 -11.97 25.88
CA PRO A 475 -20.06 -12.80 24.88
C PRO A 475 -19.07 -13.33 23.82
N GLN A 476 -19.31 -14.53 23.30
CA GLN A 476 -18.44 -15.22 22.34
C GLN A 476 -17.01 -15.56 22.84
N TRP A 477 -16.75 -15.60 24.16
CA TRP A 477 -15.43 -15.94 24.74
C TRP A 477 -14.77 -17.22 24.20
N ARG A 478 -15.56 -18.20 23.74
CA ARG A 478 -15.05 -19.42 23.07
C ARG A 478 -14.37 -19.11 21.75
N LEU A 479 -15.01 -18.30 20.90
CA LEU A 479 -14.45 -17.85 19.62
C LEU A 479 -13.21 -16.98 19.85
N LEU A 480 -13.24 -16.10 20.86
CA LEU A 480 -12.08 -15.28 21.25
C LEU A 480 -10.83 -16.15 21.52
N ALA A 481 -10.98 -17.24 22.26
CA ALA A 481 -9.88 -18.19 22.50
C ALA A 481 -9.36 -18.83 21.19
N GLN A 482 -10.25 -19.23 20.27
CA GLN A 482 -9.83 -19.79 18.98
C GLN A 482 -9.07 -18.78 18.11
N LEU A 483 -9.42 -17.50 18.17
CA LEU A 483 -8.82 -16.44 17.36
C LEU A 483 -7.45 -15.98 17.88
N LEU A 484 -7.26 -15.90 19.21
CA LEU A 484 -6.06 -15.29 19.81
C LEU A 484 -5.06 -16.24 20.47
N GLU A 485 -5.42 -17.48 20.80
CA GLU A 485 -4.45 -18.44 21.35
C GLU A 485 -3.45 -18.89 20.26
N PRO A 486 -2.12 -18.71 20.44
CA PRO A 486 -1.14 -18.99 19.39
C PRO A 486 -1.03 -20.45 18.90
N ARG A 487 -1.73 -21.38 19.57
CA ARG A 487 -1.80 -22.81 19.23
C ARG A 487 -3.19 -23.23 18.71
N GLY A 488 -4.17 -22.31 18.70
CA GLY A 488 -5.49 -22.54 18.12
C GLY A 488 -5.38 -22.79 16.62
N VAL A 489 -6.05 -23.83 16.14
CA VAL A 489 -5.88 -24.37 14.77
C VAL A 489 -6.20 -23.35 13.66
N ASP A 490 -7.11 -22.41 13.94
CA ASP A 490 -7.47 -21.27 13.07
C ASP A 490 -7.34 -19.92 13.79
N SER A 491 -6.38 -19.83 14.71
CA SER A 491 -5.99 -18.52 15.28
C SER A 491 -5.49 -17.57 14.21
N LEU A 492 -5.60 -16.27 14.46
CA LEU A 492 -5.07 -15.23 13.57
C LEU A 492 -3.52 -15.28 13.49
N VAL A 493 -2.88 -15.92 14.47
CA VAL A 493 -1.47 -16.33 14.45
C VAL A 493 -1.23 -17.50 13.48
N ALA A 494 -2.06 -18.55 13.52
CA ALA A 494 -2.02 -19.68 12.58
C ALA A 494 -2.36 -19.27 11.14
N TRP A 495 -3.22 -18.27 10.95
CA TRP A 495 -3.52 -17.62 9.67
C TRP A 495 -2.52 -16.53 9.26
N ASN A 496 -1.34 -16.50 9.89
CA ASN A 496 -0.18 -15.73 9.45
C ASN A 496 -0.34 -14.19 9.42
N PHE A 497 -1.47 -13.65 9.90
CA PHE A 497 -1.71 -12.21 10.05
C PHE A 497 -0.70 -11.53 11.00
N CYS A 498 -0.13 -12.26 11.96
CA CYS A 498 0.85 -11.73 12.91
C CYS A 498 2.31 -11.87 12.41
N ASP A 499 2.56 -12.42 11.22
CA ASP A 499 3.90 -12.82 10.72
C ASP A 499 4.97 -11.76 10.84
N ASP A 500 4.62 -10.51 10.58
CA ASP A 500 5.51 -9.35 10.70
C ASP A 500 6.20 -9.29 12.08
N SER A 501 5.56 -9.84 13.11
CA SER A 501 5.97 -9.84 14.51
C SER A 501 6.34 -11.25 15.05
N ILE A 502 6.58 -12.25 14.19
CA ILE A 502 6.92 -13.62 14.61
C ILE A 502 8.30 -14.05 14.09
N ALA A 503 9.29 -13.99 14.98
CA ALA A 503 10.64 -14.53 14.78
C ALA A 503 10.92 -15.71 15.74
N VAL A 504 11.63 -16.72 15.26
CA VAL A 504 12.06 -17.86 16.10
C VAL A 504 13.08 -17.38 17.14
N GLY A 505 12.88 -17.79 18.39
CA GLY A 505 13.65 -17.32 19.55
C GLY A 505 13.06 -16.08 20.23
N GLN A 506 12.19 -15.33 19.57
CA GLN A 506 11.54 -14.13 20.10
C GLN A 506 10.14 -14.44 20.70
N PRO A 507 9.64 -13.58 21.60
CA PRO A 507 8.30 -13.72 22.14
C PRO A 507 7.22 -13.20 21.17
N LEU A 508 6.03 -13.83 21.20
CA LEU A 508 4.87 -13.46 20.38
C LEU A 508 4.24 -12.13 20.84
N PRO A 509 3.61 -11.37 19.92
CA PRO A 509 3.09 -10.02 20.21
C PRO A 509 1.84 -10.01 21.10
N ILE A 510 1.06 -11.08 21.12
CA ILE A 510 -0.16 -11.21 21.94
C ILE A 510 0.25 -11.66 23.35
N VAL A 511 -0.19 -10.92 24.37
CA VAL A 511 0.04 -11.27 25.79
C VAL A 511 -1.27 -11.56 26.52
N ARG A 512 -1.22 -12.43 27.54
CA ARG A 512 -2.32 -12.77 28.46
C ARG A 512 -2.11 -12.12 29.82
N ILE A 513 -3.18 -11.58 30.39
CA ILE A 513 -3.29 -11.28 31.82
C ILE A 513 -4.00 -12.48 32.47
N GLU A 514 -3.28 -13.29 33.24
CA GLU A 514 -3.80 -14.57 33.77
C GLU A 514 -4.82 -14.42 34.90
N ARG A 515 -4.72 -13.35 35.69
CA ARG A 515 -5.55 -13.10 36.88
C ARG A 515 -5.72 -11.60 37.09
N GLU A 516 -6.89 -11.19 37.53
CA GLU A 516 -7.11 -9.79 37.93
C GLU A 516 -6.34 -9.45 39.22
N PRO A 517 -5.46 -8.44 39.21
CA PRO A 517 -5.11 -7.72 40.42
C PRO A 517 -6.30 -6.81 40.75
N VAL A 518 -7.06 -7.13 41.78
CA VAL A 518 -8.36 -6.49 42.11
C VAL A 518 -8.24 -4.97 42.14
N GLY A 519 -8.73 -4.31 41.08
CA GLY A 519 -8.70 -2.86 40.86
C GLY A 519 -7.85 -2.39 39.67
N ALA A 520 -6.81 -3.12 39.26
CA ALA A 520 -5.80 -2.61 38.31
C ALA A 520 -6.24 -2.62 36.83
N ILE A 521 -7.17 -3.50 36.44
CA ILE A 521 -7.77 -3.49 35.09
C ILE A 521 -9.02 -2.58 35.03
N ALA A 522 -9.31 -1.84 36.11
CA ALA A 522 -10.36 -0.82 36.18
C ALA A 522 -9.80 0.62 36.16
N SER A 523 -8.50 0.81 36.46
CA SER A 523 -7.77 2.05 36.13
C SER A 523 -7.43 2.15 34.65
N LEU A 524 -7.43 1.04 33.91
CA LEU A 524 -7.46 1.03 32.43
C LEU A 524 -8.84 1.45 31.93
N ALA A 525 -9.18 2.72 32.13
CA ALA A 525 -10.47 3.29 31.76
C ALA A 525 -10.54 3.49 30.23
N ALA A 526 -11.19 2.55 29.54
CA ALA A 526 -11.39 2.60 28.10
C ALA A 526 -12.67 3.34 27.71
N GLU A 527 -12.59 4.15 26.65
CA GLU A 527 -13.79 4.53 25.90
C GLU A 527 -14.17 3.39 24.94
N PRO A 528 -15.47 3.00 24.86
CA PRO A 528 -15.93 2.07 23.83
C PRO A 528 -15.86 2.77 22.47
N ILE A 529 -14.89 2.38 21.65
CA ILE A 529 -14.65 3.01 20.35
C ILE A 529 -15.83 2.71 19.43
N GLU A 530 -16.44 3.74 18.84
CA GLU A 530 -17.51 3.58 17.86
C GLU A 530 -17.07 2.68 16.70
N THR A 531 -18.01 2.01 16.03
CA THR A 531 -17.69 1.23 14.82
C THR A 531 -17.52 2.24 13.69
N ILE A 532 -16.26 2.57 13.40
CA ILE A 532 -15.89 3.53 12.36
C ILE A 532 -16.15 2.90 11.01
N GLU A 533 -17.39 3.03 10.54
CA GLU A 533 -17.69 2.90 9.11
C GLU A 533 -16.86 3.96 8.37
N PRO A 534 -15.94 3.56 7.46
CA PRO A 534 -15.15 4.52 6.69
C PRO A 534 -16.09 5.37 5.84
N SER A 535 -16.30 6.59 6.29
CA SER A 535 -17.33 7.51 5.81
C SER A 535 -16.80 8.94 5.65
N GLU A 536 -15.55 9.16 6.06
CA GLU A 536 -14.89 10.44 5.94
C GLU A 536 -14.42 10.67 4.50
N GLN A 537 -15.18 11.49 3.76
CA GLN A 537 -14.75 11.98 2.45
C GLN A 537 -13.52 12.89 2.59
N LEU A 538 -12.57 12.69 1.67
CA LEU A 538 -11.45 13.60 1.46
C LEU A 538 -11.93 14.88 0.77
N THR A 539 -11.25 15.98 1.04
CA THR A 539 -11.49 17.28 0.39
C THR A 539 -10.16 18.02 0.24
N LEU A 540 -10.10 19.01 -0.65
CA LEU A 540 -8.91 19.85 -0.82
C LEU A 540 -8.48 20.51 0.50
N ASP A 541 -9.45 21.00 1.29
CA ASP A 541 -9.18 21.62 2.60
C ASP A 541 -8.56 20.63 3.60
N LYS A 542 -8.96 19.35 3.57
CA LYS A 542 -8.39 18.31 4.43
C LYS A 542 -7.01 17.83 3.99
N VAL A 543 -6.70 17.87 2.70
CA VAL A 543 -5.38 17.45 2.17
C VAL A 543 -4.34 18.58 2.25
N TRP A 544 -4.76 19.82 1.99
CA TRP A 544 -3.88 20.99 1.82
C TRP A 544 -4.31 22.28 2.53
N GLY A 545 -5.54 22.41 3.03
CA GLY A 545 -6.06 23.67 3.57
C GLY A 545 -5.34 24.13 4.84
N PRO A 546 -4.92 25.41 4.95
CA PRO A 546 -4.01 25.87 6.01
C PRO A 546 -4.55 25.66 7.43
N ASP A 547 -5.85 25.90 7.64
CA ASP A 547 -6.53 25.75 8.93
C ASP A 547 -7.31 24.42 9.07
N GLY A 548 -7.39 23.62 8.00
CA GLY A 548 -8.27 22.44 7.89
C GLY A 548 -7.57 21.11 7.59
N ARG A 549 -6.26 21.13 7.33
CA ARG A 549 -5.49 19.95 6.92
C ARG A 549 -5.42 18.89 8.03
N VAL A 550 -5.77 17.65 7.68
CA VAL A 550 -5.72 16.48 8.56
C VAL A 550 -4.48 15.65 8.24
N ASN A 551 -3.75 15.20 9.26
CA ASN A 551 -2.58 14.35 9.06
C ASN A 551 -2.95 12.87 8.89
N TYR A 552 -3.31 12.50 7.66
CA TYR A 552 -3.55 11.10 7.26
C TYR A 552 -2.28 10.26 7.05
N SER A 553 -1.09 10.88 7.01
CA SER A 553 0.21 10.18 6.86
C SER A 553 0.79 9.72 8.21
N GLY A 554 0.24 10.20 9.31
CA GLY A 554 0.79 10.02 10.64
C GLY A 554 2.08 10.81 10.87
N SER A 555 2.77 10.52 11.96
CA SER A 555 3.94 11.27 12.41
C SER A 555 5.01 10.29 12.87
N SER A 556 5.70 9.67 11.91
CA SER A 556 6.79 8.75 12.20
C SER A 556 8.03 9.47 12.74
N ASP A 557 8.73 8.87 13.70
CA ASP A 557 10.02 9.41 14.18
C ASP A 557 11.14 9.19 13.15
N MET A 558 11.22 10.09 12.18
CA MET A 558 12.30 10.12 11.18
C MET A 558 13.66 10.57 11.76
N SER A 559 13.73 10.96 13.04
CA SER A 559 14.95 11.45 13.71
C SER A 559 15.80 10.35 14.36
N ILE A 560 15.46 9.07 14.15
CA ILE A 560 16.20 7.92 14.69
C ILE A 560 17.62 7.83 14.10
N ASN A 561 18.64 7.96 14.94
CA ASN A 561 20.05 7.90 14.54
C ASN A 561 20.82 6.84 15.33
N TRP A 562 21.82 6.23 14.70
CA TRP A 562 22.80 5.38 15.39
C TRP A 562 23.81 6.23 16.16
N VAL A 563 24.47 5.64 17.15
CA VAL A 563 25.58 6.26 17.87
C VAL A 563 26.90 5.55 17.54
N ASP A 564 27.90 6.33 17.15
CA ASP A 564 29.14 5.84 16.54
C ASP A 564 30.11 5.17 17.54
N ASP A 565 30.21 5.67 18.77
CA ASP A 565 31.07 5.07 19.81
C ASP A 565 30.42 3.83 20.48
N GLN A 566 29.09 3.73 20.43
CA GLN A 566 28.30 2.64 20.99
C GLN A 566 27.50 1.94 19.88
N PRO A 567 28.13 1.05 19.09
CA PRO A 567 27.68 0.64 17.76
C PRO A 567 26.52 -0.38 17.74
N HIS A 568 25.73 -0.38 18.81
CA HIS A 568 24.51 -1.16 19.06
C HIS A 568 23.38 -0.28 19.64
N LEU A 569 23.65 0.96 20.05
CA LEU A 569 22.62 1.90 20.51
C LEU A 569 22.10 2.76 19.36
N LEU A 570 20.78 2.96 19.33
CA LEU A 570 20.10 3.97 18.54
C LEU A 570 19.38 4.97 19.44
N GLN A 571 19.45 6.26 19.07
CA GLN A 571 18.68 7.32 19.69
C GLN A 571 17.35 7.48 18.95
N ARG A 572 16.27 7.71 19.69
CA ARG A 572 14.97 8.16 19.15
C ARG A 572 14.35 9.24 20.03
N ARG A 573 13.32 9.95 19.56
CA ARG A 573 12.54 10.88 20.38
C ARG A 573 11.23 10.23 20.86
N TRP A 574 10.95 10.35 22.15
CA TRP A 574 9.70 9.91 22.77
C TRP A 574 9.19 10.99 23.72
N ASN A 575 7.96 11.47 23.53
CA ASN A 575 7.41 12.61 24.27
C ASN A 575 8.40 13.82 24.31
N ASN A 576 8.97 14.15 23.14
CA ASN A 576 10.04 15.13 22.90
C ASN A 576 11.41 14.87 23.56
N ARG A 577 11.57 13.88 24.44
CA ARG A 577 12.83 13.52 25.10
C ARG A 577 13.63 12.51 24.26
N PRO A 578 14.98 12.52 24.29
CA PRO A 578 15.76 11.42 23.75
C PRO A 578 15.54 10.15 24.57
N VAL A 579 15.42 9.01 23.90
CA VAL A 579 15.36 7.67 24.50
C VAL A 579 16.28 6.76 23.72
N TRP A 580 17.00 5.90 24.45
CA TRP A 580 17.93 4.93 23.90
C TRP A 580 17.26 3.58 23.70
N VAL A 581 17.57 2.91 22.59
CA VAL A 581 17.24 1.49 22.37
C VAL A 581 18.52 0.74 22.06
N ASP A 582 18.76 -0.34 22.80
CA ASP A 582 19.81 -1.31 22.51
C ASP A 582 19.32 -2.29 21.44
N ALA A 583 19.92 -2.25 20.25
CA ALA A 583 19.55 -3.10 19.13
C ALA A 583 19.86 -4.59 19.32
N ALA A 584 20.75 -4.94 20.26
CA ALA A 584 21.11 -6.32 20.56
C ALA A 584 20.18 -6.99 21.59
N THR A 585 19.48 -6.20 22.42
CA THR A 585 18.56 -6.71 23.46
C THR A 585 17.11 -6.25 23.29
N GLY A 586 16.85 -5.26 22.43
CA GLY A 586 15.55 -4.58 22.32
C GLY A 586 15.22 -3.68 23.52
N ALA A 587 16.14 -3.54 24.49
CA ALA A 587 15.88 -2.82 25.73
C ALA A 587 15.83 -1.31 25.47
N MET A 588 14.72 -0.68 25.90
CA MET A 588 14.58 0.77 25.95
C MET A 588 14.99 1.28 27.33
N GLY A 589 15.74 2.39 27.39
CA GLY A 589 16.18 2.95 28.65
C GLY A 589 16.52 4.43 28.64
N SER A 590 16.36 5.06 29.80
CA SER A 590 17.13 6.24 30.18
C SER A 590 18.47 5.78 30.74
N VAL A 591 19.50 5.76 29.89
CA VAL A 591 20.89 5.90 30.36
C VAL A 591 21.01 7.25 31.07
N ASP A 592 21.94 7.40 32.00
CA ASP A 592 22.27 8.71 32.62
C ASP A 592 22.37 9.80 31.54
N GLU A 593 21.85 11.00 31.82
CA GLU A 593 21.67 12.05 30.81
C GLU A 593 22.98 12.30 30.04
N PRO A 594 23.01 12.06 28.71
CA PRO A 594 24.07 12.58 27.86
C PRO A 594 24.13 14.10 28.00
N GLU A 595 25.28 14.70 27.66
CA GLU A 595 25.38 16.16 27.61
C GLU A 595 24.24 16.74 26.76
N ALA A 596 23.58 17.78 27.29
CA ALA A 596 22.34 18.31 26.74
C ALA A 596 22.49 18.65 25.25
N ASP A 597 21.46 18.33 24.45
CA ASP A 597 21.41 18.54 22.98
C ASP A 597 22.19 19.80 22.60
N PRO A 598 23.33 19.68 21.88
CA PRO A 598 24.17 20.83 21.56
C PRO A 598 23.41 21.97 20.90
N THR A 599 22.31 21.67 20.18
CA THR A 599 21.41 22.67 19.60
C THR A 599 20.67 23.48 20.67
N GLU A 600 20.18 22.82 21.71
CA GLU A 600 19.54 23.49 22.85
C GLU A 600 20.58 24.24 23.68
N ARG A 601 21.80 23.70 23.86
CA ARG A 601 22.89 24.39 24.56
C ARG A 601 23.39 25.63 23.81
N VAL A 602 23.46 25.58 22.49
CA VAL A 602 23.71 26.77 21.64
C VAL A 602 22.56 27.78 21.78
N ALA A 603 21.30 27.32 21.87
CA ALA A 603 20.16 28.22 22.07
C ALA A 603 20.20 28.91 23.46
N GLU A 604 20.53 28.19 24.54
CA GLU A 604 20.72 28.76 25.88
C GLU A 604 21.81 29.84 25.90
N LEU A 605 22.93 29.63 25.20
CA LEU A 605 24.04 30.58 25.14
C LEU A 605 23.74 31.80 24.26
N LEU A 606 22.86 31.64 23.26
CA LEU A 606 22.39 32.75 22.40
C LEU A 606 21.27 33.57 23.06
N GLU A 607 20.50 33.05 24.01
CA GLU A 607 19.40 33.79 24.62
C GLU A 607 19.91 34.99 25.42
N GLY A 608 19.39 36.18 25.09
CA GLY A 608 19.82 37.45 25.68
C GLY A 608 21.14 38.00 25.14
N TRP A 609 21.96 37.20 24.44
CA TRP A 609 23.15 37.70 23.73
C TRP A 609 22.71 38.69 22.65
N GLU A 610 23.26 39.91 22.69
CA GLU A 610 22.91 41.03 21.80
C GLU A 610 21.39 41.31 21.65
N SER A 611 20.58 40.95 22.67
CA SER A 611 19.11 41.06 22.70
C SER A 611 18.33 40.04 21.83
N ILE A 612 18.94 38.91 21.49
CA ILE A 612 18.24 37.76 20.87
C ILE A 612 17.23 37.17 21.87
N ASP A 613 15.97 37.01 21.45
CA ASP A 613 14.93 36.30 22.22
C ASP A 613 15.00 34.77 22.07
N GLU A 614 14.39 34.02 22.99
CA GLU A 614 14.35 32.54 23.00
C GLU A 614 13.96 31.93 21.64
N ARG A 615 12.96 32.51 20.93
CA ARG A 615 12.48 31.99 19.65
C ARG A 615 13.53 32.23 18.55
N ARG A 616 14.14 33.42 18.52
CA ARG A 616 15.23 33.76 17.60
C ARG A 616 16.50 32.92 17.91
N ALA A 617 16.80 32.67 19.19
CA ALA A 617 17.91 31.82 19.63
C ALA A 617 17.74 30.37 19.15
N ARG A 618 16.60 29.71 19.43
CA ARG A 618 16.28 28.37 18.93
C ARG A 618 16.30 28.30 17.38
N GLY A 619 15.87 29.37 16.70
CA GLY A 619 15.90 29.49 15.23
C GLY A 619 17.28 29.81 14.63
N LEU A 620 18.24 30.25 15.43
CA LEU A 620 19.65 30.44 15.05
C LEU A 620 20.47 29.19 15.33
N ALA A 621 20.27 28.55 16.49
CA ALA A 621 20.96 27.33 16.88
C ALA A 621 20.77 26.18 15.88
N ARG A 622 19.54 25.98 15.38
CA ARG A 622 19.21 25.01 14.31
C ARG A 622 19.91 25.28 12.96
N ARG A 623 20.49 26.47 12.78
CA ARG A 623 21.25 26.86 11.58
C ARG A 623 22.75 26.96 11.82
N ALA A 624 23.22 26.75 13.05
CA ALA A 624 24.64 26.73 13.36
C ALA A 624 25.34 25.54 12.69
N ARG A 625 26.67 25.61 12.64
CA ARG A 625 27.57 24.55 12.15
C ARG A 625 28.57 24.23 13.25
N GLY A 626 28.60 22.98 13.71
CA GLY A 626 29.57 22.51 14.69
C GLY A 626 30.95 22.27 14.05
N ASN A 627 32.00 22.34 14.85
CA ASN A 627 33.31 21.78 14.48
C ASN A 627 33.27 20.24 14.55
N SER A 628 34.32 19.60 14.02
CA SER A 628 34.46 18.13 14.00
C SER A 628 34.45 17.46 15.39
N ALA A 629 34.68 18.23 16.46
CA ALA A 629 34.67 17.77 17.84
C ALA A 629 33.34 18.02 18.58
N GLY A 630 32.37 18.72 17.98
CA GLY A 630 31.12 19.14 18.63
C GLY A 630 31.28 20.16 19.76
N THR A 631 32.46 20.75 19.96
CA THR A 631 32.77 21.63 21.10
C THR A 631 32.48 23.11 20.83
N GLN A 632 32.49 23.50 19.56
CA GLN A 632 32.28 24.89 19.13
C GLN A 632 31.35 24.92 17.92
N TYR A 633 30.54 25.97 17.84
CA TYR A 633 29.56 26.19 16.79
C TYR A 633 29.70 27.59 16.20
N VAL A 634 29.49 27.72 14.89
CA VAL A 634 29.43 29.01 14.20
C VAL A 634 28.10 29.25 13.50
N LEU A 635 27.70 30.52 13.42
CA LEU A 635 26.51 30.95 12.68
C LEU A 635 26.63 32.39 12.15
N GLU A 636 25.73 32.72 11.24
CA GLU A 636 25.58 34.05 10.63
C GLU A 636 24.61 34.90 11.48
N HIS A 637 25.05 36.07 11.95
CA HIS A 637 24.21 37.01 12.69
C HIS A 637 24.57 38.47 12.41
N GLU A 638 23.57 39.27 12.01
CA GLU A 638 23.68 40.72 11.80
C GLU A 638 24.98 41.13 11.07
N ASN A 639 25.12 40.53 9.88
CA ASN A 639 26.23 40.65 8.92
C ASN A 639 27.59 40.08 9.35
N ASN A 640 27.66 39.37 10.48
CA ASN A 640 28.89 38.90 11.09
C ASN A 640 28.87 37.39 11.39
N LEU A 641 30.07 36.83 11.52
CA LEU A 641 30.27 35.45 11.98
C LEU A 641 30.31 35.44 13.51
N VAL A 642 29.48 34.60 14.14
CA VAL A 642 29.43 34.41 15.59
C VAL A 642 29.93 33.02 15.94
N LEU A 643 30.82 32.93 16.92
CA LEU A 643 31.27 31.69 17.56
C LEU A 643 30.51 31.50 18.88
N ILE A 644 30.05 30.27 19.11
CA ILE A 644 29.52 29.77 20.36
C ILE A 644 30.47 28.66 20.83
N ASP A 645 31.12 28.84 21.98
CA ASP A 645 31.99 27.83 22.58
C ASP A 645 31.26 27.17 23.76
N LEU A 646 31.00 25.86 23.65
CA LEU A 646 30.23 25.12 24.66
C LEU A 646 31.04 24.81 25.92
N ALA A 647 32.36 24.71 25.80
CA ALA A 647 33.27 24.39 26.90
C ALA A 647 33.62 25.61 27.75
N ALA A 648 33.77 26.79 27.12
CA ALA A 648 33.86 28.07 27.79
C ALA A 648 32.50 28.58 28.29
N GLY A 649 31.42 28.25 27.57
CA GLY A 649 30.09 28.81 27.82
C GLY A 649 29.97 30.27 27.37
N GLU A 650 30.66 30.64 26.28
CA GLU A 650 30.75 32.01 25.77
C GLU A 650 30.26 32.13 24.32
N VAL A 651 29.70 33.29 23.98
CA VAL A 651 29.34 33.67 22.61
C VAL A 651 30.07 34.95 22.23
N SER A 652 30.75 34.96 21.09
CA SER A 652 31.48 36.14 20.62
C SER A 652 31.52 36.26 19.10
N ARG A 653 31.59 37.50 18.60
CA ARG A 653 31.84 37.78 17.17
C ARG A 653 33.26 37.33 16.79
N LEU A 654 33.41 36.64 15.67
CA LEU A 654 34.69 36.35 15.01
C LEU A 654 35.05 37.38 13.96
N THR A 655 34.05 37.98 13.31
CA THR A 655 34.24 39.02 12.29
C THR A 655 33.44 40.28 12.62
N GLU A 656 33.89 41.41 12.09
CA GLU A 656 33.13 42.67 12.04
C GLU A 656 33.00 43.10 10.56
N GLY A 657 31.92 43.81 10.20
CA GLY A 657 31.71 44.33 8.84
C GLY A 657 30.24 44.62 8.51
N ASP A 658 30.04 45.50 7.52
CA ASP A 658 28.71 45.94 7.08
C ASP A 658 28.09 45.04 5.99
N ILE A 659 28.89 44.17 5.36
CA ILE A 659 28.45 43.23 4.31
C ILE A 659 28.17 41.86 4.95
N PRO A 660 27.04 41.20 4.62
CA PRO A 660 26.71 39.86 5.10
C PRO A 660 27.87 38.85 5.01
N VAL A 661 27.91 37.97 6.01
CA VAL A 661 28.64 36.71 5.97
C VAL A 661 27.65 35.63 5.51
N GLU A 662 28.08 34.78 4.59
CA GLU A 662 27.33 33.67 4.01
C GLU A 662 28.19 32.41 4.01
N LEU A 663 27.55 31.23 3.98
CA LEU A 663 28.18 29.95 3.62
C LEU A 663 29.38 29.62 4.53
N VAL A 664 29.12 29.42 5.82
CA VAL A 664 30.14 29.25 6.87
C VAL A 664 30.51 27.79 7.13
N GLU A 665 31.81 27.48 7.25
CA GLU A 665 32.32 26.11 7.50
C GLU A 665 33.67 26.10 8.24
N PHE A 666 33.79 25.30 9.30
CA PHE A 666 35.05 25.08 10.01
C PHE A 666 36.09 24.33 9.16
N SER A 667 37.38 24.58 9.40
CA SER A 667 38.45 23.66 9.01
C SER A 667 38.27 22.30 9.71
N PRO A 668 38.78 21.18 9.16
CA PRO A 668 38.67 19.86 9.82
C PRO A 668 39.29 19.83 11.22
N SER A 669 40.29 20.68 11.47
CA SER A 669 40.96 20.92 12.75
C SER A 669 40.23 21.86 13.71
N GLY A 670 39.18 22.57 13.26
CA GLY A 670 38.42 23.53 14.05
C GLY A 670 39.14 24.85 14.37
N ASP A 671 40.41 25.02 13.98
CA ASP A 671 41.24 26.20 14.24
C ASP A 671 40.83 27.45 13.43
N ARG A 672 40.07 27.24 12.34
CA ARG A 672 39.70 28.25 11.35
C ARG A 672 38.28 28.05 10.85
N VAL A 673 37.71 29.11 10.26
CA VAL A 673 36.39 29.09 9.62
C VAL A 673 36.52 29.76 8.26
N ALA A 674 36.11 29.06 7.20
CA ALA A 674 35.92 29.65 5.87
C ALA A 674 34.52 30.25 5.77
N PHE A 675 34.39 31.35 5.03
CA PHE A 675 33.11 32.00 4.75
C PHE A 675 33.16 32.86 3.48
N VAL A 676 32.01 33.11 2.89
CA VAL A 676 31.84 34.07 1.79
C VAL A 676 31.33 35.41 2.34
N ARG A 677 31.82 36.53 1.81
CA ARG A 677 31.32 37.87 2.13
C ARG A 677 31.44 38.75 0.89
N GLY A 678 30.32 39.26 0.37
CA GLY A 678 30.32 40.05 -0.86
C GLY A 678 30.97 39.30 -2.03
N ASN A 679 30.54 38.05 -2.25
CA ASN A 679 31.03 37.13 -3.29
C ASN A 679 32.55 36.84 -3.30
N ASN A 680 33.29 37.25 -2.26
CA ASN A 680 34.69 36.90 -2.03
C ASN A 680 34.82 35.86 -0.92
N LEU A 681 35.84 35.00 -1.03
CA LEU A 681 36.13 33.93 -0.06
C LEU A 681 37.15 34.41 0.98
N TYR A 682 36.87 34.13 2.25
CA TYR A 682 37.69 34.51 3.40
C TYR A 682 37.90 33.33 4.35
N VAL A 683 38.96 33.40 5.14
CA VAL A 683 39.24 32.50 6.26
C VAL A 683 39.51 33.33 7.51
N VAL A 684 38.89 33.00 8.63
CA VAL A 684 39.20 33.61 9.94
C VAL A 684 39.77 32.57 10.90
N ALA A 685 40.81 32.95 11.65
CA ALA A 685 41.35 32.13 12.73
C ALA A 685 40.55 32.30 14.02
N VAL A 686 40.15 31.20 14.65
CA VAL A 686 39.23 31.19 15.81
C VAL A 686 39.84 31.91 17.02
N ASP A 687 41.09 31.60 17.36
CA ASP A 687 41.79 32.17 18.52
C ASP A 687 42.17 33.65 18.36
N SER A 688 42.76 34.02 17.21
CA SER A 688 43.29 35.37 16.99
C SER A 688 42.27 36.36 16.42
N LYS A 689 41.17 35.86 15.84
CA LYS A 689 40.16 36.62 15.08
C LYS A 689 40.75 37.39 13.90
N GLU A 690 41.90 36.94 13.41
CA GLU A 690 42.55 37.46 12.22
C GLU A 690 41.84 36.93 10.97
N VAL A 691 41.37 37.86 10.12
CA VAL A 691 40.65 37.57 8.89
C VAL A 691 41.59 37.71 7.70
N GLU A 692 41.69 36.64 6.92
CA GLU A 692 42.52 36.51 5.73
C GLU A 692 41.60 36.43 4.49
N ALA A 693 41.90 37.22 3.45
CA ALA A 693 41.15 37.21 2.21
C ALA A 693 41.78 36.22 1.24
N VAL A 694 41.03 35.20 0.83
CA VAL A 694 41.47 34.21 -0.19
C VAL A 694 41.27 34.77 -1.59
N THR A 695 40.21 35.56 -1.79
CA THR A 695 39.95 36.32 -3.02
C THR A 695 39.57 37.77 -2.70
N THR A 696 39.75 38.68 -3.67
CA THR A 696 39.46 40.12 -3.50
C THR A 696 38.80 40.79 -4.72
N GLU A 697 38.41 40.01 -5.72
CA GLU A 697 37.93 40.47 -7.04
C GLU A 697 36.42 40.23 -7.24
N GLY A 698 35.74 39.59 -6.28
CA GLY A 698 34.30 39.28 -6.35
C GLY A 698 33.41 40.52 -6.29
N ASP A 699 32.38 40.54 -7.13
CA ASP A 699 31.43 41.64 -7.29
C ASP A 699 30.01 41.11 -7.62
N THR A 700 29.22 41.79 -8.47
CA THR A 700 27.89 41.33 -8.88
C THR A 700 27.90 40.25 -9.98
N HIS A 701 29.06 39.96 -10.60
CA HIS A 701 29.22 38.96 -11.66
C HIS A 701 30.28 37.91 -11.34
N HIS A 702 31.27 38.25 -10.51
CA HIS A 702 32.36 37.35 -10.13
C HIS A 702 32.08 36.72 -8.75
N PHE A 703 31.91 35.41 -8.70
CA PHE A 703 31.59 34.64 -7.49
C PHE A 703 32.73 33.70 -7.13
N PHE A 704 33.25 33.80 -5.89
CA PHE A 704 34.34 32.95 -5.40
C PHE A 704 33.90 32.15 -4.17
N GLY A 705 33.96 30.82 -4.26
CA GLY A 705 33.48 29.92 -3.21
C GLY A 705 31.95 29.82 -3.10
N LYS A 706 31.22 30.41 -4.03
CA LYS A 706 29.75 30.44 -4.10
C LYS A 706 29.29 30.05 -5.51
N PHE A 707 28.27 29.21 -5.60
CA PHE A 707 27.63 28.86 -6.88
C PHE A 707 26.72 29.99 -7.35
N ASP A 708 26.58 30.10 -8.67
CA ASP A 708 25.56 30.91 -9.35
C ASP A 708 24.21 30.18 -9.38
N TRP A 709 23.24 30.71 -10.14
CA TRP A 709 21.92 30.08 -10.28
C TRP A 709 21.98 28.73 -11.00
N VAL A 710 22.75 28.59 -12.10
CA VAL A 710 22.72 27.36 -12.91
C VAL A 710 23.53 26.22 -12.30
N TYR A 711 24.67 26.51 -11.65
CA TYR A 711 25.42 25.47 -10.94
C TYR A 711 24.65 24.94 -9.71
N GLN A 712 23.92 25.79 -8.97
CA GLN A 712 23.16 25.31 -7.82
C GLN A 712 21.93 24.50 -8.23
N GLU A 713 21.22 24.87 -9.30
CA GLU A 713 19.99 24.17 -9.69
C GLU A 713 20.32 22.80 -10.32
N GLU A 714 21.15 22.77 -11.37
CA GLU A 714 21.25 21.65 -12.31
C GLU A 714 22.52 20.78 -12.18
N LEU A 715 23.48 21.21 -11.34
CA LEU A 715 24.69 20.42 -11.01
C LEU A 715 24.76 20.04 -9.53
N TYR A 716 24.77 21.01 -8.61
CA TYR A 716 25.09 20.80 -7.18
C TYR A 716 23.87 20.68 -6.23
N GLY A 717 22.66 20.82 -6.77
CA GLY A 717 21.38 20.53 -6.10
C GLY A 717 20.72 21.75 -5.46
N ARG A 718 19.50 22.07 -5.93
CA ARG A 718 18.72 23.26 -5.55
C ARG A 718 18.81 23.63 -4.07
N GLY A 719 19.21 24.87 -3.81
CA GLY A 719 19.42 25.45 -2.48
C GLY A 719 20.84 25.33 -1.93
N ASN A 720 21.74 24.58 -2.59
CA ASN A 720 23.14 24.46 -2.20
C ASN A 720 24.03 25.48 -2.94
N PHE A 721 24.37 26.58 -2.28
CA PHE A 721 25.23 27.63 -2.84
C PHE A 721 26.72 27.51 -2.48
N LYS A 722 27.18 26.51 -1.70
CA LYS A 722 28.58 26.44 -1.22
C LYS A 722 29.53 25.78 -2.24
N ALA A 723 30.36 26.59 -2.91
CA ALA A 723 31.32 26.14 -3.91
C ALA A 723 32.78 26.12 -3.41
N TYR A 724 33.01 25.69 -2.17
CA TYR A 724 34.37 25.50 -1.62
C TYR A 724 34.48 24.26 -0.72
N TRP A 725 35.70 23.71 -0.61
CA TRP A 725 36.02 22.45 0.06
C TRP A 725 37.39 22.49 0.74
N TRP A 726 37.43 22.41 2.07
CA TRP A 726 38.66 22.20 2.83
C TRP A 726 39.31 20.84 2.50
N SER A 727 40.64 20.81 2.41
CA SER A 727 41.39 19.54 2.34
C SER A 727 41.42 18.83 3.69
N PRO A 728 41.63 17.50 3.74
CA PRO A 728 41.55 16.72 4.98
C PRO A 728 42.48 17.22 6.10
N SER A 729 43.65 17.78 5.77
CA SER A 729 44.57 18.35 6.75
C SER A 729 44.23 19.78 7.21
N GLY A 730 43.26 20.44 6.58
CA GLY A 730 43.01 21.88 6.76
C GLY A 730 44.11 22.80 6.20
N ARG A 731 45.03 22.27 5.38
CA ARG A 731 46.08 23.06 4.70
C ARG A 731 45.54 23.80 3.49
N TYR A 732 44.78 23.13 2.63
CA TYR A 732 44.32 23.71 1.37
C TYR A 732 42.81 23.99 1.42
N LEU A 733 42.38 25.01 0.67
CA LEU A 733 40.98 25.33 0.44
C LEU A 733 40.75 25.41 -1.06
N ALA A 734 40.04 24.41 -1.60
CA ALA A 734 39.62 24.43 -3.00
C ALA A 734 38.31 25.19 -3.16
N PHE A 735 38.12 25.89 -4.27
CA PHE A 735 36.91 26.65 -4.57
C PHE A 735 36.68 26.78 -6.07
N LEU A 736 35.41 26.94 -6.48
CA LEU A 736 35.11 27.47 -7.80
C LEU A 736 35.13 29.00 -7.79
N ALA A 737 35.59 29.55 -8.90
CA ALA A 737 35.31 30.90 -9.35
C ALA A 737 34.35 30.81 -10.54
N LEU A 738 33.31 31.62 -10.55
CA LEU A 738 32.35 31.75 -11.65
C LEU A 738 32.29 33.22 -12.09
N ASP A 739 32.39 33.49 -13.38
CA ASP A 739 32.19 34.82 -13.98
C ASP A 739 30.95 34.83 -14.88
N GLU A 740 29.93 35.59 -14.44
CA GLU A 740 28.67 35.78 -15.15
C GLU A 740 28.68 36.96 -16.13
N THR A 741 29.82 37.64 -16.37
CA THR A 741 29.89 38.85 -17.20
C THR A 741 29.34 38.66 -18.63
N ASN A 742 29.40 37.43 -19.15
CA ASN A 742 28.88 37.04 -20.47
C ASN A 742 27.49 36.36 -20.43
N VAL A 743 26.91 36.14 -19.26
CA VAL A 743 25.60 35.49 -19.06
C VAL A 743 24.48 36.52 -19.24
N ASN A 744 23.36 36.10 -19.85
CA ASN A 744 22.20 36.96 -20.02
C ASN A 744 21.45 37.19 -18.70
N ASN A 745 21.09 38.43 -18.40
CA ASN A 745 20.15 38.76 -17.33
C ASN A 745 18.72 38.37 -17.75
N PHE A 746 18.04 37.58 -16.93
CA PHE A 746 16.58 37.49 -16.92
C PHE A 746 15.97 38.53 -15.97
N THR A 747 14.66 38.72 -16.01
CA THR A 747 13.96 39.66 -15.12
C THR A 747 12.57 39.15 -14.75
N VAL A 748 12.37 38.92 -13.47
CA VAL A 748 11.08 38.63 -12.84
C VAL A 748 10.47 39.95 -12.34
N THR A 749 9.15 40.06 -12.29
CA THR A 749 8.46 41.31 -11.88
C THR A 749 7.51 41.00 -10.74
N ASP A 750 7.77 41.55 -9.55
CA ASP A 750 6.81 41.49 -8.45
C ASP A 750 5.59 42.35 -8.79
N HIS A 751 4.41 41.77 -8.62
CA HIS A 751 3.11 42.35 -8.88
C HIS A 751 2.33 42.68 -7.59
N ILE A 752 2.87 42.35 -6.41
CA ILE A 752 2.24 42.63 -5.12
C ILE A 752 2.32 44.12 -4.73
N PRO A 753 3.43 44.86 -4.93
CA PRO A 753 3.51 46.29 -4.62
C PRO A 753 2.78 47.15 -5.65
N VAL A 754 2.28 48.32 -5.22
CA VAL A 754 1.57 49.29 -6.09
C VAL A 754 2.47 49.85 -7.21
N HIS A 755 3.78 49.88 -6.97
CA HIS A 755 4.79 50.13 -7.98
C HIS A 755 5.61 48.85 -8.12
N GLN A 756 5.47 48.17 -9.26
CA GLN A 756 6.10 46.87 -9.50
C GLN A 756 7.62 46.95 -9.27
N GLU A 757 8.14 45.97 -8.53
CA GLU A 757 9.56 45.82 -8.26
C GLU A 757 10.13 44.75 -9.20
N LEU A 758 11.43 44.84 -9.52
CA LEU A 758 12.09 43.98 -10.51
C LEU A 758 13.18 43.17 -9.83
N GLU A 759 13.07 41.86 -9.91
CA GLU A 759 14.13 40.93 -9.54
C GLU A 759 14.91 40.58 -10.82
N VAL A 760 16.22 40.77 -10.79
CA VAL A 760 17.12 40.56 -11.93
C VAL A 760 18.17 39.55 -11.51
N SER A 761 18.29 38.48 -12.28
CA SER A 761 19.22 37.39 -12.09
C SER A 761 19.86 37.01 -13.41
N SER A 762 21.11 36.57 -13.37
CA SER A 762 21.76 35.89 -14.49
C SER A 762 21.07 34.54 -14.73
N TYR A 763 20.78 34.22 -15.99
CA TYR A 763 20.19 32.92 -16.37
C TYR A 763 20.59 32.59 -17.82
N PRO A 764 21.48 31.61 -18.04
CA PRO A 764 21.85 31.18 -19.38
C PRO A 764 20.76 30.28 -19.96
N LYS A 765 20.04 30.73 -21.00
CA LYS A 765 19.07 29.87 -21.71
C LYS A 765 19.78 28.95 -22.69
N ALA A 766 19.15 27.83 -23.07
CA ALA A 766 19.68 26.94 -24.10
C ALA A 766 20.18 27.71 -25.35
N GLY A 767 21.48 27.62 -25.64
CA GLY A 767 22.19 28.35 -26.68
C GLY A 767 22.93 29.64 -26.28
N ASP A 768 22.68 30.19 -25.09
CA ASP A 768 23.42 31.34 -24.52
C ASP A 768 24.77 30.92 -23.91
N PRO A 769 25.71 31.83 -23.59
CA PRO A 769 26.94 31.49 -22.86
C PRO A 769 26.65 31.06 -21.42
N ASN A 770 27.33 30.01 -20.94
CA ASN A 770 27.40 29.67 -19.52
C ASN A 770 28.31 30.64 -18.74
N PRO A 771 28.25 30.68 -17.40
CA PRO A 771 29.29 31.33 -16.60
C PRO A 771 30.67 30.71 -16.86
N GLU A 772 31.71 31.53 -16.97
CA GLU A 772 33.08 31.04 -17.13
C GLU A 772 33.59 30.49 -15.79
N VAL A 773 34.01 29.21 -15.77
CA VAL A 773 34.40 28.49 -14.55
C VAL A 773 35.90 28.33 -14.40
N GLY A 774 36.42 28.68 -13.21
CA GLY A 774 37.78 28.37 -12.76
C GLY A 774 37.76 27.53 -11.49
N LEU A 775 38.70 26.59 -11.36
CA LEU A 775 38.91 25.80 -10.13
C LEU A 775 40.22 26.24 -9.46
N GLY A 776 40.10 26.92 -8.32
CA GLY A 776 41.21 27.43 -7.53
C GLY A 776 41.52 26.57 -6.32
N VAL A 777 42.78 26.52 -5.91
CA VAL A 777 43.23 25.91 -4.65
C VAL A 777 44.15 26.88 -3.92
N TRP A 778 43.69 27.38 -2.77
CA TRP A 778 44.49 28.20 -1.88
C TRP A 778 45.36 27.32 -0.96
N ASP A 779 46.63 27.70 -0.77
CA ASP A 779 47.56 27.03 0.15
C ASP A 779 47.87 27.91 1.36
N ARG A 780 47.40 27.51 2.55
CA ARG A 780 47.55 28.24 3.82
C ARG A 780 49.00 28.48 4.24
N GLU A 781 49.98 27.72 3.75
CA GLU A 781 51.40 27.96 4.08
C GLU A 781 52.06 29.06 3.24
N SER A 782 51.54 29.34 2.05
CA SER A 782 52.09 30.36 1.13
C SER A 782 51.19 31.58 0.96
N GLY A 783 49.88 31.43 1.23
CA GLY A 783 48.86 32.45 0.96
C GLY A 783 48.48 32.55 -0.53
N GLU A 784 49.07 31.73 -1.40
CA GLU A 784 48.86 31.79 -2.85
C GLU A 784 47.68 30.91 -3.30
N VAL A 785 46.96 31.38 -4.32
CA VAL A 785 45.96 30.57 -5.06
C VAL A 785 46.62 29.94 -6.28
N ARG A 786 46.52 28.62 -6.40
CA ARG A 786 46.91 27.85 -7.58
C ARG A 786 45.68 27.43 -8.36
N TRP A 787 45.59 27.85 -9.62
CA TRP A 787 44.53 27.47 -10.53
C TRP A 787 44.80 26.10 -11.17
N VAL A 788 43.76 25.28 -11.30
CA VAL A 788 43.81 24.01 -12.04
C VAL A 788 43.63 24.30 -13.53
N ASP A 789 44.49 23.74 -14.37
CA ASP A 789 44.32 23.78 -15.82
C ASP A 789 43.11 22.93 -16.25
N LEU A 790 42.00 23.57 -16.59
CA LEU A 790 40.78 22.94 -17.08
C LEU A 790 40.77 22.73 -18.60
N SER A 791 41.72 23.31 -19.35
CA SER A 791 41.80 23.17 -20.82
C SER A 791 42.12 21.74 -21.30
N VAL A 792 42.54 20.89 -20.36
CA VAL A 792 42.85 19.46 -20.52
C VAL A 792 41.70 18.61 -21.08
N THR A 793 40.46 19.11 -21.07
CA THR A 793 39.27 18.43 -21.62
C THR A 793 39.04 18.70 -23.11
N THR A 794 39.72 19.69 -23.70
CA THR A 794 39.60 20.13 -25.11
C THR A 794 38.20 20.58 -25.56
N THR A 795 37.26 20.78 -24.62
CA THR A 795 35.90 21.23 -24.90
C THR A 795 35.74 22.74 -24.66
N GLU A 796 34.81 23.37 -25.36
CA GLU A 796 34.41 24.76 -25.13
C GLU A 796 33.33 24.79 -24.03
N GLU A 797 33.40 25.76 -23.11
CA GLU A 797 32.55 25.87 -21.91
C GLU A 797 32.43 24.56 -21.09
N PRO A 798 33.52 24.07 -20.48
CA PRO A 798 33.47 22.88 -19.64
C PRO A 798 32.67 23.10 -18.35
N LEU A 799 31.93 22.08 -17.91
CA LEU A 799 31.14 22.10 -16.68
C LEU A 799 31.87 21.33 -15.57
N VAL A 800 32.21 21.98 -14.45
CA VAL A 800 32.84 21.29 -13.29
C VAL A 800 31.74 20.78 -12.35
N SER A 801 31.32 19.53 -12.54
CA SER A 801 30.12 18.98 -11.88
C SER A 801 30.34 18.45 -10.46
N ARG A 802 31.56 18.03 -10.06
CA ARG A 802 31.89 17.73 -8.65
C ARG A 802 33.31 18.18 -8.30
N VAL A 803 33.55 18.50 -7.03
CA VAL A 803 34.88 18.78 -6.44
C VAL A 803 34.93 18.18 -5.04
N GLY A 804 36.05 17.56 -4.68
CA GLY A 804 36.29 16.94 -3.37
C GLY A 804 37.77 16.53 -3.20
N TRP A 805 38.05 15.68 -2.22
CA TRP A 805 39.41 15.25 -1.87
C TRP A 805 39.54 13.72 -1.82
N ALA A 806 40.73 13.19 -2.10
CA ALA A 806 40.97 11.75 -2.25
C ALA A 806 41.13 11.03 -0.89
N GLY A 807 40.02 10.80 -0.20
CA GLY A 807 40.03 10.26 1.17
C GLY A 807 40.76 11.21 2.12
N ASP A 808 41.60 10.66 3.01
CA ASP A 808 42.41 11.45 3.96
C ASP A 808 43.62 12.17 3.31
N GLN A 809 43.72 12.21 1.98
CA GLN A 809 44.86 12.80 1.27
C GLN A 809 44.55 14.23 0.82
N ASP A 810 45.54 15.13 0.95
CA ASP A 810 45.54 16.46 0.33
C ASP A 810 45.79 16.37 -1.20
N GLN A 811 45.01 15.54 -1.89
CA GLN A 811 44.94 15.43 -3.34
C GLN A 811 43.53 15.77 -3.77
N LEU A 812 43.40 16.86 -4.53
CA LEU A 812 42.12 17.34 -5.03
C LEU A 812 41.59 16.36 -6.08
N VAL A 813 40.30 16.09 -6.08
CA VAL A 813 39.63 15.37 -7.16
C VAL A 813 38.40 16.14 -7.63
N TYR A 814 38.14 16.08 -8.93
CA TYR A 814 37.02 16.78 -9.55
C TYR A 814 36.46 16.02 -10.74
N GLN A 815 35.20 16.27 -11.05
CA GLN A 815 34.49 15.73 -12.22
C GLN A 815 34.22 16.89 -13.19
N ILE A 816 34.52 16.69 -14.46
CA ILE A 816 34.40 17.73 -15.49
C ILE A 816 33.77 17.14 -16.77
N GLN A 817 32.81 17.86 -17.32
CA GLN A 817 32.00 17.43 -18.46
C GLN A 817 32.09 18.47 -19.59
N ASP A 818 31.75 18.06 -20.81
CA ASP A 818 31.40 18.96 -21.90
C ASP A 818 30.06 19.65 -21.65
N ARG A 819 29.83 20.81 -22.29
CA ARG A 819 28.59 21.59 -22.21
C ARG A 819 27.32 20.75 -22.46
N VAL A 820 27.34 19.90 -23.49
CA VAL A 820 26.23 18.96 -23.83
C VAL A 820 26.29 17.63 -23.06
N GLN A 821 27.23 17.48 -22.11
CA GLN A 821 27.31 16.42 -21.11
C GLN A 821 27.35 14.98 -21.70
N THR A 822 27.98 14.80 -22.85
CA THR A 822 28.17 13.49 -23.52
C THR A 822 29.29 12.65 -22.89
N PHE A 823 30.24 13.28 -22.19
CA PHE A 823 31.28 12.60 -21.41
C PHE A 823 31.43 13.15 -19.99
N LEU A 824 32.15 12.40 -19.16
CA LEU A 824 32.61 12.85 -17.85
C LEU A 824 34.03 12.37 -17.59
N ASP A 825 34.94 13.32 -17.41
CA ASP A 825 36.32 13.10 -16.97
C ASP A 825 36.39 13.23 -15.44
N PHE A 826 36.70 12.14 -14.73
CA PHE A 826 37.03 12.16 -13.30
C PHE A 826 38.55 12.26 -13.11
N ARG A 827 39.01 13.31 -12.45
CA ARG A 827 40.40 13.76 -12.48
C ARG A 827 40.96 14.02 -11.08
N ARG A 828 42.27 13.82 -10.91
CA ARG A 828 43.05 14.19 -9.71
C ARG A 828 44.00 15.34 -10.02
N PHE A 829 44.11 16.27 -9.09
CA PHE A 829 45.07 17.35 -9.10
C PHE A 829 45.87 17.36 -7.79
N ASP A 830 47.20 17.44 -7.89
CA ASP A 830 48.09 17.60 -6.75
C ASP A 830 48.37 19.10 -6.51
N PRO A 831 47.87 19.71 -5.40
CA PRO A 831 48.15 21.10 -5.10
C PRO A 831 49.64 21.41 -4.89
N ALA A 832 50.45 20.42 -4.49
CA ALA A 832 51.88 20.64 -4.22
C ALA A 832 52.70 20.76 -5.52
N SER A 833 52.60 19.80 -6.44
CA SER A 833 53.33 19.82 -7.73
C SER A 833 52.59 20.53 -8.87
N GLY A 834 51.27 20.69 -8.78
CA GLY A 834 50.43 21.16 -9.88
C GLY A 834 50.11 20.07 -10.93
N THR A 835 50.37 18.80 -10.63
CA THR A 835 50.11 17.68 -11.55
C THR A 835 48.61 17.43 -11.69
N ASN A 836 48.06 17.59 -12.89
CA ASN A 836 46.68 17.22 -13.27
C ASN A 836 46.70 15.85 -14.00
N SER A 837 45.84 14.91 -13.60
CA SER A 837 45.76 13.56 -14.17
C SER A 837 44.32 13.08 -14.30
N LEU A 838 43.98 12.48 -15.44
CA LEU A 838 42.75 11.73 -15.62
C LEU A 838 42.82 10.41 -14.82
N LEU A 839 41.74 10.04 -14.14
CA LEU A 839 41.58 8.74 -13.49
C LEU A 839 40.59 7.86 -14.27
N ILE A 840 39.36 8.35 -14.46
CA ILE A 840 38.28 7.64 -15.17
C ILE A 840 37.66 8.59 -16.19
N ARG A 841 37.24 8.04 -17.34
CA ARG A 841 36.41 8.73 -18.31
C ARG A 841 35.18 7.88 -18.60
N GLU A 842 33.99 8.45 -18.42
CA GLU A 842 32.72 7.88 -18.89
C GLU A 842 32.32 8.56 -20.20
N GLU A 843 31.69 7.82 -21.11
CA GLU A 843 31.16 8.32 -22.38
C GLU A 843 29.79 7.67 -22.66
N SER A 844 28.88 8.42 -23.28
CA SER A 844 27.49 8.00 -23.54
C SER A 844 27.10 8.26 -24.99
N PRO A 845 26.23 7.43 -25.61
CA PRO A 845 25.60 7.75 -26.90
C PRO A 845 24.51 8.84 -26.79
N ALA A 846 24.17 9.25 -25.57
CA ALA A 846 23.25 10.34 -25.28
C ALA A 846 23.89 11.33 -24.29
N TRP A 847 23.71 11.14 -22.99
CA TRP A 847 24.30 11.98 -21.93
C TRP A 847 24.84 11.14 -20.76
N ILE A 848 25.67 11.76 -19.91
CA ILE A 848 26.15 11.24 -18.62
C ILE A 848 25.52 12.06 -17.49
N GLU A 849 24.60 11.45 -16.73
CA GLU A 849 24.23 11.96 -15.41
C GLU A 849 25.43 11.81 -14.46
N THR A 850 25.72 12.83 -13.65
CA THR A 850 26.87 12.84 -12.73
C THR A 850 26.73 11.72 -11.67
N PRO A 851 27.69 10.77 -11.56
CA PRO A 851 27.55 9.56 -10.73
C PRO A 851 27.67 9.77 -9.21
N GLY A 852 27.72 11.02 -8.74
CA GLY A 852 28.01 11.35 -7.34
C GLY A 852 29.48 11.24 -6.98
N ASP A 853 29.81 11.34 -5.70
CA ASP A 853 31.20 11.34 -5.23
C ASP A 853 31.74 9.92 -4.97
N PRO A 854 33.01 9.64 -5.30
CA PRO A 854 33.63 8.33 -5.08
C PRO A 854 33.80 8.02 -3.59
N THR A 855 33.50 6.79 -3.18
CA THR A 855 33.77 6.35 -1.80
C THR A 855 35.18 5.75 -1.71
N TRP A 856 36.12 6.48 -1.10
CA TRP A 856 37.50 6.03 -0.92
C TRP A 856 37.62 4.95 0.17
N LEU A 857 38.58 4.05 -0.02
CA LEU A 857 38.98 3.02 0.93
C LEU A 857 40.31 3.39 1.60
N ALA A 858 40.59 2.84 2.78
CA ALA A 858 41.79 3.15 3.57
C ALA A 858 43.13 2.78 2.89
N ASP A 859 43.11 1.95 1.84
CA ASP A 859 44.28 1.62 1.02
C ASP A 859 44.45 2.48 -0.25
N GLY A 860 43.57 3.47 -0.46
CA GLY A 860 43.62 4.40 -1.59
C GLY A 860 42.89 3.93 -2.85
N ARG A 861 42.32 2.71 -2.86
CA ARG A 861 41.30 2.31 -3.85
C ARG A 861 40.00 3.07 -3.60
N PHE A 862 39.09 3.06 -4.57
CA PHE A 862 37.78 3.71 -4.41
C PHE A 862 36.64 2.98 -5.11
N LEU A 863 35.43 3.24 -4.64
CA LEU A 863 34.19 2.79 -5.25
C LEU A 863 33.65 3.89 -6.16
N TRP A 864 33.23 3.49 -7.36
CA TRP A 864 32.77 4.36 -8.42
C TRP A 864 31.43 3.84 -8.96
N LEU A 865 30.40 4.68 -8.95
CA LEU A 865 29.17 4.42 -9.70
C LEU A 865 29.43 4.77 -11.16
N SER A 866 28.99 3.94 -12.12
CA SER A 866 29.05 4.32 -13.53
C SER A 866 27.87 3.79 -14.35
N PRO A 867 27.37 4.58 -15.33
CA PRO A 867 26.26 4.20 -16.20
C PRO A 867 26.69 3.39 -17.44
N ARG A 868 27.97 3.00 -17.57
CA ARG A 868 28.59 2.53 -18.83
C ARG A 868 28.01 1.27 -19.46
N THR A 869 27.09 0.57 -18.80
CA THR A 869 26.36 -0.59 -19.34
C THR A 869 24.89 -0.29 -19.66
N GLY A 870 24.46 0.98 -19.57
CA GLY A 870 23.07 1.43 -19.72
C GLY A 870 22.34 1.68 -18.39
N SER A 871 22.83 1.11 -17.29
CA SER A 871 22.26 1.24 -15.93
C SER A 871 23.39 1.57 -14.94
N GLN A 872 23.11 2.28 -13.84
CA GLN A 872 24.17 2.57 -12.86
C GLN A 872 24.58 1.32 -12.09
N HIS A 873 25.85 0.94 -12.19
CA HIS A 873 26.47 -0.14 -11.41
C HIS A 873 27.68 0.35 -10.63
N LEU A 874 27.99 -0.33 -9.53
CA LEU A 874 29.11 -0.03 -8.65
C LEU A 874 30.36 -0.81 -9.09
N TYR A 875 31.49 -0.13 -9.17
CA TYR A 875 32.80 -0.66 -9.57
C TYR A 875 33.84 -0.36 -8.48
N LEU A 876 34.77 -1.28 -8.27
CA LEU A 876 35.97 -1.06 -7.46
C LEU A 876 37.11 -0.66 -8.39
N CYS A 877 37.77 0.46 -8.09
CA CYS A 877 38.86 1.04 -8.89
C CYS A 877 40.14 1.19 -8.06
N GLU A 878 41.28 0.99 -8.71
CA GLU A 878 42.62 1.22 -8.15
C GLU A 878 42.91 2.73 -8.01
N ALA A 879 43.91 3.08 -7.19
CA ALA A 879 44.29 4.47 -6.89
C ALA A 879 44.78 5.30 -8.10
N ASP A 880 44.92 4.71 -9.28
CA ASP A 880 45.22 5.38 -10.56
C ASP A 880 44.00 5.51 -11.50
N GLY A 881 42.83 5.02 -11.08
CA GLY A 881 41.60 4.99 -11.87
C GLY A 881 41.37 3.68 -12.65
N THR A 882 42.32 2.74 -12.64
CA THR A 882 42.14 1.43 -13.27
C THR A 882 40.98 0.68 -12.62
N VAL A 883 39.94 0.36 -13.39
CA VAL A 883 38.78 -0.40 -12.90
C VAL A 883 39.20 -1.84 -12.61
N ALA A 884 39.26 -2.20 -11.34
CA ALA A 884 39.74 -3.50 -10.88
C ALA A 884 38.70 -4.61 -11.09
N ARG A 885 37.42 -4.33 -10.77
CA ARG A 885 36.27 -5.22 -11.02
C ARG A 885 34.92 -4.49 -10.87
N PRO A 886 33.86 -4.91 -11.59
CA PRO A 886 32.49 -4.60 -11.19
C PRO A 886 32.15 -5.28 -9.86
N LEU A 887 31.33 -4.63 -9.04
CA LEU A 887 30.73 -5.19 -7.83
C LEU A 887 29.26 -5.55 -8.05
N THR A 888 28.52 -4.76 -8.83
CA THR A 888 27.14 -5.06 -9.25
C THR A 888 27.03 -5.24 -10.77
N SER A 889 26.02 -5.98 -11.21
CA SER A 889 25.59 -6.07 -12.61
C SER A 889 24.15 -6.59 -12.67
N GLY A 890 23.45 -6.38 -13.78
CA GLY A 890 22.06 -6.83 -13.97
C GLY A 890 21.20 -5.78 -14.69
N SER A 891 19.88 -5.99 -14.62
CA SER A 891 18.84 -5.17 -15.26
C SER A 891 18.20 -4.11 -14.35
N GLY A 892 18.52 -4.12 -13.06
CA GLY A 892 18.28 -3.00 -12.14
C GLY A 892 19.56 -2.20 -11.94
N GLU A 893 19.48 -1.14 -11.13
CA GLU A 893 20.59 -0.22 -10.88
C GLU A 893 20.83 0.05 -9.39
N VAL A 894 22.06 0.50 -9.09
CA VAL A 894 22.41 1.09 -7.79
C VAL A 894 21.94 2.54 -7.78
N ARG A 895 21.14 2.91 -6.77
CA ARG A 895 20.66 4.28 -6.55
C ARG A 895 21.49 5.07 -5.54
N SER A 896 22.18 4.39 -4.62
CA SER A 896 23.18 5.00 -3.71
C SER A 896 24.03 3.96 -2.98
N VAL A 897 25.24 4.35 -2.57
CA VAL A 897 26.01 3.63 -1.54
C VAL A 897 25.54 4.11 -0.16
N VAL A 898 25.26 3.16 0.74
CA VAL A 898 24.76 3.44 2.10
C VAL A 898 25.88 3.34 3.15
N LYS A 899 26.75 2.33 3.03
CA LYS A 899 27.85 2.08 3.95
C LYS A 899 28.91 1.19 3.31
N VAL A 900 30.19 1.48 3.52
CA VAL A 900 31.28 0.52 3.33
C VAL A 900 31.72 -0.01 4.69
N ASP A 901 31.98 -1.31 4.80
CA ASP A 901 32.62 -1.91 5.97
C ASP A 901 33.86 -2.73 5.54
N GLU A 902 34.98 -2.02 5.43
CA GLU A 902 36.28 -2.59 5.05
C GLU A 902 36.73 -3.72 6.00
N ARG A 903 36.24 -3.77 7.24
CA ARG A 903 36.58 -4.84 8.21
C ARG A 903 35.97 -6.20 7.83
N ARG A 904 34.85 -6.20 7.11
CA ARG A 904 34.21 -7.41 6.56
C ARG A 904 34.44 -7.56 5.06
N GLY A 905 34.91 -6.51 4.38
CA GLY A 905 35.08 -6.49 2.93
C GLY A 905 33.74 -6.38 2.20
N GLU A 906 32.78 -5.64 2.74
CA GLU A 906 31.42 -5.51 2.18
C GLU A 906 31.00 -4.05 1.97
N VAL A 907 30.11 -3.84 1.00
CA VAL A 907 29.43 -2.57 0.74
C VAL A 907 27.92 -2.79 0.74
N TRP A 908 27.21 -1.83 1.32
CA TRP A 908 25.76 -1.76 1.41
C TRP A 908 25.25 -0.70 0.44
N VAL A 909 24.25 -1.04 -0.37
CA VAL A 909 23.68 -0.15 -1.40
C VAL A 909 22.16 -0.16 -1.37
N LEU A 910 21.53 0.93 -1.82
CA LEU A 910 20.12 0.92 -2.25
C LEU A 910 20.07 0.70 -3.77
N GLY A 911 19.11 -0.10 -4.25
CA GLY A 911 18.96 -0.38 -5.68
C GLY A 911 17.60 -0.98 -6.07
N THR A 912 17.46 -1.31 -7.37
CA THR A 912 16.23 -1.77 -8.03
C THR A 912 16.36 -3.16 -8.67
N PHE A 913 17.23 -4.02 -8.13
CA PHE A 913 17.60 -5.30 -8.76
C PHE A 913 16.47 -6.34 -8.84
N ASP A 914 15.56 -6.37 -7.86
CA ASP A 914 14.40 -7.29 -7.85
C ASP A 914 13.18 -6.69 -8.58
N SER A 915 13.03 -5.36 -8.58
CA SER A 915 11.82 -4.64 -9.01
C SER A 915 12.15 -3.19 -9.35
N ARG A 916 11.62 -2.67 -10.47
CA ARG A 916 11.84 -1.28 -10.93
C ARG A 916 11.10 -0.23 -10.09
N ILE A 917 10.04 -0.66 -9.40
CA ILE A 917 9.10 0.19 -8.66
C ILE A 917 9.30 0.12 -7.13
N GLU A 918 10.28 -0.66 -6.69
CA GLU A 918 10.68 -0.81 -5.28
C GLU A 918 12.14 -0.40 -5.11
N SER A 919 12.46 0.13 -3.93
CA SER A 919 13.84 0.34 -3.50
C SER A 919 14.17 -0.65 -2.40
N HIS A 920 15.26 -1.37 -2.53
CA HIS A 920 15.70 -2.36 -1.54
C HIS A 920 17.15 -2.10 -1.11
N ALA A 921 17.49 -2.53 0.10
CA ALA A 921 18.86 -2.58 0.58
C ALA A 921 19.52 -3.91 0.22
N TYR A 922 20.73 -3.84 -0.31
CA TYR A 922 21.56 -4.97 -0.71
C TYR A 922 22.93 -4.92 -0.05
N ARG A 923 23.49 -6.10 0.24
CA ARG A 923 24.90 -6.29 0.63
C ARG A 923 25.67 -6.93 -0.53
N VAL A 924 26.85 -6.39 -0.83
CA VAL A 924 27.74 -6.83 -1.91
C VAL A 924 29.16 -6.97 -1.37
N SER A 925 29.89 -7.99 -1.81
CA SER A 925 31.31 -8.16 -1.46
C SER A 925 32.18 -7.18 -2.24
N LEU A 926 33.19 -6.57 -1.59
CA LEU A 926 34.24 -5.79 -2.26
C LEU A 926 35.16 -6.66 -3.14
N ASP A 927 35.19 -7.98 -2.90
CA ASP A 927 35.83 -8.93 -3.82
C ASP A 927 34.97 -9.23 -5.06
N GLY A 928 33.73 -8.74 -5.10
CA GLY A 928 32.70 -9.13 -6.07
C GLY A 928 31.99 -10.43 -5.66
N GLY A 929 30.82 -10.69 -6.26
CA GLY A 929 30.03 -11.89 -5.95
C GLY A 929 28.54 -11.70 -6.25
N GLU A 930 27.71 -12.34 -5.43
CA GLU A 930 26.26 -12.18 -5.45
C GLU A 930 25.83 -10.85 -4.80
N VAL A 931 24.78 -10.23 -5.35
CA VAL A 931 24.15 -9.01 -4.81
C VAL A 931 22.99 -9.45 -3.91
N VAL A 932 23.23 -9.52 -2.60
CA VAL A 932 22.31 -10.14 -1.64
C VAL A 932 21.31 -9.12 -1.14
N ARG A 933 20.02 -9.27 -1.46
CA ARG A 933 18.95 -8.44 -0.89
C ARG A 933 18.77 -8.73 0.60
N VAL A 934 18.61 -7.67 1.39
CA VAL A 934 18.42 -7.74 2.85
C VAL A 934 17.00 -7.32 3.26
N THR A 935 16.38 -6.37 2.55
CA THR A 935 14.99 -5.94 2.80
C THR A 935 13.95 -6.87 2.16
N GLN A 936 12.76 -6.93 2.73
CA GLN A 936 11.63 -7.73 2.19
C GLN A 936 11.08 -7.17 0.85
N PRO A 937 10.42 -7.99 0.01
CA PRO A 937 9.74 -7.53 -1.19
C PRO A 937 8.32 -7.01 -0.88
N GLY A 938 7.72 -6.29 -1.83
CA GLY A 938 6.39 -5.67 -1.75
C GLY A 938 6.36 -4.25 -1.18
N PHE A 939 7.53 -3.65 -0.94
CA PHE A 939 7.70 -2.38 -0.22
C PHE A 939 8.90 -1.61 -0.79
N SER A 940 8.86 -0.28 -0.73
CA SER A 940 10.04 0.57 -0.94
C SER A 940 10.69 0.95 0.39
N HIS A 941 12.00 0.77 0.45
CA HIS A 941 12.82 0.93 1.63
C HIS A 941 13.84 2.06 1.47
N SER A 942 14.13 2.72 2.58
CA SER A 942 15.39 3.42 2.83
C SER A 942 15.97 2.87 4.13
N VAL A 943 17.28 2.72 4.24
CA VAL A 943 17.89 2.10 5.44
C VAL A 943 19.02 2.94 6.02
N ARG A 944 19.15 2.91 7.35
CA ARG A 944 20.31 3.45 8.08
C ARG A 944 21.06 2.29 8.71
N VAL A 945 22.24 1.94 8.19
CA VAL A 945 23.05 0.81 8.67
C VAL A 945 23.88 1.24 9.89
N SER A 946 23.89 0.40 10.93
CA SER A 946 24.66 0.65 12.16
C SER A 946 26.18 0.78 11.93
N PRO A 947 26.92 1.46 12.83
CA PRO A 947 28.38 1.53 12.80
C PRO A 947 29.06 0.15 12.84
N SER A 948 28.44 -0.84 13.50
CA SER A 948 28.88 -2.23 13.57
C SER A 948 28.61 -3.04 12.30
N GLY A 949 27.61 -2.68 11.49
CA GLY A 949 27.15 -3.45 10.33
C GLY A 949 26.26 -4.66 10.66
N GLU A 950 25.87 -4.84 11.93
CA GLU A 950 25.05 -5.99 12.38
C GLU A 950 23.54 -5.69 12.40
N TYR A 951 23.16 -4.42 12.46
CA TYR A 951 21.77 -3.94 12.52
C TYR A 951 21.49 -2.80 11.54
N LEU A 952 20.22 -2.66 11.13
CA LEU A 952 19.73 -1.55 10.31
C LEU A 952 18.41 -1.02 10.89
N VAL A 953 18.23 0.30 10.81
CA VAL A 953 16.90 0.91 10.85
C VAL A 953 16.34 0.87 9.44
N ASP A 954 15.29 0.10 9.22
CA ASP A 954 14.56 -0.03 7.97
C ASP A 954 13.36 0.92 7.98
N ILE A 955 13.31 1.82 6.99
CA ILE A 955 12.29 2.85 6.82
C ILE A 955 11.51 2.50 5.55
N LEU A 956 10.38 1.83 5.71
CA LEU A 956 9.65 1.21 4.61
C LEU A 956 8.21 1.70 4.48
N SER A 957 7.70 1.71 3.25
CA SER A 957 6.29 1.92 2.93
C SER A 957 5.88 1.10 1.71
N GLN A 958 4.57 0.97 1.48
CA GLN A 958 4.01 0.43 0.25
C GLN A 958 2.90 1.35 -0.23
N ALA A 959 2.41 1.18 -1.47
CA ALA A 959 1.31 2.00 -1.93
C ALA A 959 0.05 1.73 -1.05
N GLY A 960 -0.61 2.80 -0.61
CA GLY A 960 -1.75 2.73 0.31
C GLY A 960 -1.43 2.51 1.80
N ARG A 961 -0.18 2.32 2.22
CA ARG A 961 0.21 2.26 3.65
C ARG A 961 1.29 3.30 3.99
N PRO A 962 1.11 4.12 5.05
CA PRO A 962 2.13 5.06 5.53
C PRO A 962 3.49 4.43 5.90
N ILE A 963 4.50 5.28 6.04
CA ILE A 963 5.89 4.89 6.36
C ILE A 963 5.96 4.30 7.77
N GLN A 964 6.51 3.10 7.90
CA GLN A 964 6.85 2.45 9.18
C GLN A 964 8.37 2.44 9.40
N LEU A 965 8.80 2.29 10.65
CA LEU A 965 10.21 2.09 10.99
C LEU A 965 10.40 0.79 11.78
N TRP A 966 11.33 -0.03 11.33
CA TRP A 966 11.68 -1.31 11.94
C TRP A 966 13.18 -1.37 12.26
N LEU A 967 13.53 -2.08 13.32
CA LEU A 967 14.87 -2.57 13.58
C LEU A 967 14.98 -3.97 12.95
N ILE A 968 15.90 -4.13 12.00
CA ILE A 968 16.23 -5.43 11.40
C ILE A 968 17.70 -5.76 11.68
N ASN A 969 18.04 -7.05 11.71
CA ASN A 969 19.44 -7.48 11.69
C ASN A 969 19.98 -7.48 10.26
N ARG A 970 21.29 -7.69 10.12
CA ARG A 970 22.01 -7.69 8.84
C ARG A 970 21.56 -8.74 7.83
N ASP A 971 20.78 -9.73 8.23
CA ASP A 971 20.27 -10.80 7.36
C ASP A 971 18.75 -10.67 7.12
N GLY A 972 18.21 -9.46 7.31
CA GLY A 972 16.83 -9.10 6.98
C GLY A 972 15.80 -9.46 8.04
N GLN A 973 16.21 -10.11 9.12
CA GLN A 973 15.28 -10.56 10.15
C GLN A 973 14.89 -9.38 11.04
N ARG A 974 13.60 -9.06 11.07
CA ARG A 974 13.00 -8.09 11.99
C ARG A 974 13.26 -8.49 13.45
N GLN A 975 13.77 -7.55 14.23
CA GLN A 975 14.01 -7.69 15.67
C GLN A 975 12.92 -6.97 16.47
N GLN A 976 12.55 -5.75 16.06
CA GLN A 976 11.61 -4.90 16.77
C GLN A 976 10.97 -3.90 15.80
N ILE A 977 9.69 -3.57 16.00
CA ILE A 977 9.07 -2.42 15.34
C ILE A 977 9.42 -1.16 16.15
N LEU A 978 10.09 -0.20 15.53
CA LEU A 978 10.51 1.04 16.18
C LEU A 978 9.36 2.05 16.17
N ASP A 979 8.69 2.18 15.03
CA ASP A 979 7.50 3.01 14.86
C ASP A 979 6.48 2.31 13.93
N PRO A 980 5.30 1.92 14.43
CA PRO A 980 4.25 1.33 13.60
C PRO A 980 3.55 2.34 12.69
N ASN A 981 3.68 3.65 12.99
CA ASN A 981 3.02 4.78 12.36
C ASN A 981 1.60 4.47 11.85
N THR A 982 0.68 4.25 12.79
CA THR A 982 -0.73 3.98 12.52
C THR A 982 -1.56 5.25 12.68
N PRO A 983 -1.72 6.10 11.64
CA PRO A 983 -2.59 7.27 11.71
C PRO A 983 -4.04 6.84 11.85
N ASP A 984 -4.55 7.00 13.08
CA ASP A 984 -5.94 6.81 13.50
C ASP A 984 -6.91 7.39 12.44
N ARG A 985 -6.67 8.63 11.99
CA ARG A 985 -7.50 9.33 10.98
C ARG A 985 -7.54 8.71 9.59
N LEU A 986 -6.62 7.82 9.22
CA LEU A 986 -6.63 7.19 7.89
C LEU A 986 -7.69 6.10 7.78
N SER A 987 -8.03 5.38 8.87
CA SER A 987 -9.06 4.31 8.84
C SER A 987 -10.47 4.85 8.62
N HIS A 988 -10.74 6.09 9.01
CA HIS A 988 -12.03 6.76 8.75
C HIS A 988 -12.29 7.02 7.25
N VAL A 989 -11.27 6.92 6.39
CA VAL A 989 -11.30 7.33 4.99
C VAL A 989 -11.37 6.12 4.05
N ARG A 990 -12.31 6.16 3.10
CA ARG A 990 -12.37 5.20 1.98
C ARG A 990 -11.21 5.39 1.01
N ILE A 991 -10.11 4.66 1.19
CA ILE A 991 -9.00 4.59 0.23
C ILE A 991 -8.95 3.21 -0.45
N GLN A 992 -8.40 3.15 -1.67
CA GLN A 992 -7.93 1.92 -2.30
C GLN A 992 -6.42 2.00 -2.56
N ALA A 993 -5.68 0.96 -2.18
CA ALA A 993 -4.32 0.76 -2.66
C ALA A 993 -4.35 0.59 -4.20
N PRO A 994 -3.41 1.20 -4.96
CA PRO A 994 -3.40 1.05 -6.41
C PRO A 994 -3.08 -0.40 -6.79
N GLU A 995 -3.83 -0.93 -7.75
CA GLU A 995 -3.45 -2.19 -8.41
C GLU A 995 -2.26 -1.90 -9.32
N THR A 996 -1.19 -2.67 -9.15
CA THR A 996 0.02 -2.59 -9.98
C THR A 996 -0.04 -3.64 -11.08
N LEU A 997 0.31 -3.24 -12.30
CA LEU A 997 0.38 -4.10 -13.48
C LEU A 997 1.46 -3.59 -14.45
N GLN A 998 1.64 -4.29 -15.57
CA GLN A 998 2.47 -3.83 -16.68
C GLN A 998 1.67 -3.78 -17.98
N VAL A 999 2.03 -2.84 -18.86
CA VAL A 999 1.45 -2.68 -20.20
C VAL A 999 2.54 -2.94 -21.24
N GLU A 1000 2.27 -3.86 -22.17
CA GLU A 1000 3.12 -4.09 -23.34
C GLU A 1000 2.94 -2.93 -24.34
N ALA A 1001 4.01 -2.17 -24.56
CA ALA A 1001 4.06 -1.09 -25.56
C ALA A 1001 4.10 -1.65 -26.99
N ARG A 1002 3.89 -0.78 -27.98
CA ARG A 1002 3.83 -1.13 -29.42
C ARG A 1002 5.09 -1.80 -29.99
N ASP A 1003 6.20 -1.75 -29.26
CA ASP A 1003 7.49 -2.36 -29.61
C ASP A 1003 7.88 -3.55 -28.69
N GLY A 1004 7.01 -3.94 -27.76
CA GLY A 1004 7.24 -5.05 -26.81
C GLY A 1004 8.00 -4.64 -25.53
N HIS A 1005 8.23 -3.35 -25.30
CA HIS A 1005 8.73 -2.87 -24.00
C HIS A 1005 7.61 -2.94 -22.94
N MET A 1006 7.95 -3.36 -21.72
CA MET A 1006 6.98 -3.47 -20.61
C MET A 1006 7.00 -2.19 -19.77
N LEU A 1007 5.92 -1.41 -19.86
CA LEU A 1007 5.73 -0.19 -19.08
C LEU A 1007 5.12 -0.54 -17.71
N ASP A 1008 5.75 -0.08 -16.64
CA ASP A 1008 5.23 -0.24 -15.27
C ASP A 1008 4.05 0.71 -15.04
N ALA A 1009 2.94 0.19 -14.50
CA ALA A 1009 1.69 0.93 -14.33
C ALA A 1009 0.97 0.67 -12.99
N GLN A 1010 0.22 1.67 -12.54
CA GLN A 1010 -0.65 1.62 -11.36
C GLN A 1010 -2.01 2.24 -11.67
N ILE A 1011 -3.07 1.59 -11.20
CA ILE A 1011 -4.45 2.05 -11.35
C ILE A 1011 -5.16 2.15 -10.00
N ILE A 1012 -5.76 3.32 -9.74
CA ILE A 1012 -6.69 3.53 -8.62
C ILE A 1012 -8.09 3.59 -9.23
N ARG A 1013 -8.95 2.64 -8.85
CA ARG A 1013 -10.38 2.66 -9.22
C ARG A 1013 -11.18 3.44 -8.16
N PRO A 1014 -12.38 3.93 -8.50
CA PRO A 1014 -13.34 4.40 -7.50
C PRO A 1014 -13.58 3.37 -6.40
N PHE A 1015 -13.90 3.82 -5.19
CA PHE A 1015 -14.16 2.90 -4.08
C PHE A 1015 -15.43 2.06 -4.34
N ASP A 1016 -16.45 2.68 -4.94
CA ASP A 1016 -17.72 2.10 -5.42
C ASP A 1016 -17.61 1.57 -6.88
N PHE A 1017 -16.51 0.90 -7.23
CA PHE A 1017 -16.26 0.48 -8.61
C PHE A 1017 -17.22 -0.63 -9.10
N ASP A 1018 -18.31 -0.20 -9.72
CA ASP A 1018 -19.22 -1.03 -10.54
C ASP A 1018 -18.66 -1.15 -11.98
N PRO A 1019 -18.31 -2.35 -12.47
CA PRO A 1019 -17.71 -2.56 -13.80
C PRO A 1019 -18.71 -2.44 -14.98
N THR A 1020 -19.99 -2.16 -14.73
CA THR A 1020 -20.99 -1.86 -15.76
C THR A 1020 -21.07 -0.37 -16.12
N ARG A 1021 -20.64 0.51 -15.21
CA ARG A 1021 -20.49 1.96 -15.43
C ARG A 1021 -19.25 2.28 -16.27
N LYS A 1022 -19.27 3.45 -16.93
CA LYS A 1022 -18.11 4.02 -17.65
C LYS A 1022 -17.50 5.20 -16.91
N TYR A 1023 -16.24 5.08 -16.53
CA TYR A 1023 -15.51 6.05 -15.72
C TYR A 1023 -14.60 6.95 -16.58
N PRO A 1024 -14.54 8.26 -16.30
CA PRO A 1024 -13.50 9.14 -16.84
C PRO A 1024 -12.15 8.74 -16.24
N VAL A 1025 -11.08 8.99 -17.00
CA VAL A 1025 -9.70 8.76 -16.56
C VAL A 1025 -9.02 10.09 -16.30
N LEU A 1026 -8.28 10.20 -15.20
CA LEU A 1026 -7.20 11.18 -15.07
C LEU A 1026 -5.86 10.44 -15.08
N ILE A 1027 -5.04 10.71 -16.08
CA ILE A 1027 -3.66 10.24 -16.13
C ILE A 1027 -2.80 11.22 -15.33
N SER A 1028 -2.03 10.70 -14.38
CA SER A 1028 -1.02 11.46 -13.64
C SER A 1028 0.34 11.17 -14.24
N VAL A 1029 1.05 12.20 -14.72
CA VAL A 1029 2.40 12.06 -15.30
C VAL A 1029 3.41 13.00 -14.67
N TYR A 1030 4.67 12.56 -14.70
CA TYR A 1030 5.82 13.46 -14.69
C TYR A 1030 6.66 13.31 -15.96
N SER A 1031 6.88 12.07 -16.42
CA SER A 1031 7.49 11.70 -17.72
C SER A 1031 8.94 12.11 -17.97
N GLY A 1032 9.50 13.04 -17.19
CA GLY A 1032 10.90 13.44 -17.28
C GLY A 1032 11.89 12.32 -16.92
N PRO A 1033 13.19 12.47 -17.29
CA PRO A 1033 14.18 11.39 -17.19
C PRO A 1033 14.37 10.88 -15.75
N GLN A 1034 14.38 9.56 -15.58
CA GLN A 1034 14.55 8.85 -14.30
C GLN A 1034 13.69 9.35 -13.12
N ALA A 1035 12.50 9.88 -13.40
CA ALA A 1035 11.59 10.42 -12.38
C ALA A 1035 10.24 9.68 -12.38
N PRO A 1036 10.19 8.43 -11.88
CA PRO A 1036 9.01 7.56 -12.01
C PRO A 1036 7.88 7.97 -11.06
N THR A 1037 6.65 7.86 -11.51
CA THR A 1037 5.43 8.06 -10.71
C THR A 1037 4.90 6.76 -10.11
N VAL A 1038 5.17 5.61 -10.74
CA VAL A 1038 4.72 4.29 -10.33
C VAL A 1038 5.72 3.70 -9.33
N ARG A 1039 5.31 3.58 -8.06
CA ARG A 1039 6.17 3.11 -6.96
C ARG A 1039 5.37 2.33 -5.94
N GLN A 1040 5.98 1.35 -5.28
CA GLN A 1040 5.41 0.75 -4.07
C GLN A 1040 5.80 1.57 -2.84
N SER A 1041 5.24 2.77 -2.69
CA SER A 1041 5.53 3.67 -1.57
C SER A 1041 4.36 4.60 -1.23
N TRP A 1042 4.41 5.22 -0.05
CA TRP A 1042 3.37 6.17 0.37
C TRP A 1042 3.48 7.52 -0.38
N GLY A 1043 2.64 7.71 -1.41
CA GLY A 1043 2.62 8.91 -2.25
C GLY A 1043 2.06 10.20 -1.63
N GLY A 1044 1.96 10.29 -0.30
CA GLY A 1044 1.65 11.52 0.45
C GLY A 1044 0.37 12.26 0.03
N THR A 1045 0.42 13.58 -0.01
CA THR A 1045 -0.74 14.43 -0.33
C THR A 1045 -1.24 14.25 -1.76
N THR A 1046 -0.35 13.98 -2.73
CA THR A 1046 -0.75 13.76 -4.12
C THR A 1046 -1.52 12.46 -4.26
N TYR A 1047 -1.09 11.39 -3.58
CA TYR A 1047 -1.86 10.14 -3.49
C TYR A 1047 -3.21 10.35 -2.80
N LEU A 1048 -3.27 11.11 -1.69
CA LEU A 1048 -4.54 11.44 -1.04
C LEU A 1048 -5.49 12.24 -1.95
N TRP A 1049 -4.98 13.12 -2.82
CA TRP A 1049 -5.80 13.78 -3.84
C TRP A 1049 -6.24 12.84 -4.96
N HIS A 1050 -5.41 11.88 -5.38
CA HIS A 1050 -5.84 10.80 -6.27
C HIS A 1050 -6.96 9.96 -5.63
N GLN A 1051 -6.89 9.66 -4.33
CA GLN A 1051 -7.99 9.02 -3.58
C GLN A 1051 -9.24 9.90 -3.52
N MET A 1052 -9.10 11.22 -3.32
CA MET A 1052 -10.22 12.17 -3.35
C MET A 1052 -10.94 12.18 -4.72
N LEU A 1053 -10.19 12.08 -5.82
CA LEU A 1053 -10.76 11.98 -7.16
C LEU A 1053 -11.39 10.61 -7.43
N ALA A 1054 -10.81 9.53 -6.90
CA ALA A 1054 -11.42 8.20 -6.95
C ALA A 1054 -12.76 8.16 -6.18
N GLN A 1055 -12.86 8.81 -5.02
CA GLN A 1055 -14.12 9.03 -4.29
C GLN A 1055 -15.15 9.87 -5.06
N GLN A 1056 -14.75 10.56 -6.15
CA GLN A 1056 -15.63 11.30 -7.05
C GLN A 1056 -15.90 10.54 -8.38
N GLY A 1057 -15.52 9.27 -8.46
CA GLY A 1057 -15.79 8.43 -9.62
C GLY A 1057 -14.81 8.59 -10.79
N TYR A 1058 -13.58 9.07 -10.55
CA TYR A 1058 -12.51 9.03 -11.54
C TYR A 1058 -11.66 7.77 -11.39
N VAL A 1059 -11.25 7.18 -12.52
CA VAL A 1059 -10.12 6.24 -12.53
C VAL A 1059 -8.84 7.07 -12.59
N ILE A 1060 -7.90 6.84 -11.67
CA ILE A 1060 -6.57 7.46 -11.73
C ILE A 1060 -5.59 6.46 -12.32
N TRP A 1061 -4.88 6.88 -13.36
CA TRP A 1061 -3.92 6.06 -14.10
C TRP A 1061 -2.52 6.66 -13.98
N MET A 1062 -1.56 5.84 -13.60
CA MET A 1062 -0.13 6.15 -13.66
C MET A 1062 0.50 5.04 -14.50
N CYS A 1063 1.26 5.41 -15.53
CA CYS A 1063 1.98 4.49 -16.39
C CYS A 1063 3.24 5.23 -16.81
N ASP A 1064 4.38 4.79 -16.29
CA ASP A 1064 5.64 5.47 -16.54
C ASP A 1064 6.15 5.09 -17.93
N ASN A 1065 6.21 6.09 -18.82
CA ASN A 1065 6.96 5.98 -20.07
C ASN A 1065 8.41 5.56 -19.79
N ARG A 1066 9.02 4.79 -20.69
CA ARG A 1066 10.31 4.12 -20.48
C ARG A 1066 11.40 5.00 -19.86
N SER A 1067 11.50 6.26 -20.30
CA SER A 1067 12.46 7.24 -19.82
C SER A 1067 12.27 7.73 -18.38
N ALA A 1068 11.07 7.63 -17.82
CA ALA A 1068 10.80 7.98 -16.44
C ALA A 1068 11.18 6.85 -15.46
N THR A 1069 11.32 5.61 -15.93
CA THR A 1069 11.57 4.45 -15.05
C THR A 1069 12.97 4.45 -14.41
N TYR A 1070 13.14 3.71 -13.30
CA TYR A 1070 14.46 3.30 -12.79
C TYR A 1070 14.99 2.04 -13.52
N GLY A 1071 14.75 1.93 -14.82
CA GLY A 1071 15.21 0.83 -15.68
C GLY A 1071 16.67 0.95 -16.12
N GLY A 1072 17.31 2.08 -15.85
CA GLY A 1072 18.61 2.48 -16.38
C GLY A 1072 18.52 3.68 -17.33
N ALA A 1073 19.61 4.43 -17.47
CA ALA A 1073 19.72 5.53 -18.44
C ALA A 1073 19.46 5.08 -19.89
N SER A 1074 19.73 3.83 -20.25
CA SER A 1074 19.47 3.30 -21.60
C SER A 1074 18.00 3.25 -21.99
N ASP A 1075 17.10 3.10 -21.01
CA ASP A 1075 15.66 3.18 -21.27
C ASP A 1075 15.21 4.64 -21.52
N ALA A 1076 15.99 5.63 -21.06
CA ALA A 1076 15.75 7.05 -21.31
C ALA A 1076 16.40 7.58 -22.60
N TRP A 1077 17.53 7.02 -23.05
CA TRP A 1077 18.24 7.47 -24.27
C TRP A 1077 17.36 7.70 -25.53
N PRO A 1078 16.26 6.97 -25.80
CA PRO A 1078 15.40 7.24 -26.97
C PRO A 1078 14.78 8.64 -27.02
N ILE A 1079 14.70 9.38 -25.91
CA ILE A 1079 14.20 10.78 -25.89
C ILE A 1079 15.27 11.79 -26.34
N HIS A 1080 16.54 11.38 -26.41
CA HIS A 1080 17.66 12.28 -26.70
C HIS A 1080 17.39 13.04 -28.00
N ARG A 1081 17.51 14.37 -27.93
CA ARG A 1081 17.28 15.34 -29.01
C ARG A 1081 15.83 15.45 -29.49
N ASN A 1082 14.87 14.75 -28.85
CA ASN A 1082 13.47 14.60 -29.28
C ASN A 1082 12.49 14.51 -28.08
N LEU A 1083 12.71 15.30 -27.02
CA LEU A 1083 11.90 15.28 -25.79
C LEU A 1083 10.40 15.42 -26.07
N GLY A 1084 9.59 14.60 -25.42
CA GLY A 1084 8.13 14.54 -25.53
C GLY A 1084 7.61 13.56 -26.58
N GLU A 1085 8.35 13.23 -27.64
CA GLU A 1085 7.80 12.36 -28.70
C GLU A 1085 7.65 10.90 -28.26
N ASN A 1086 8.70 10.31 -27.67
CA ASN A 1086 8.66 8.89 -27.29
C ASN A 1086 7.88 8.66 -26.00
N GLU A 1087 7.89 9.64 -25.09
CA GLU A 1087 7.07 9.65 -23.88
C GLU A 1087 5.58 9.68 -24.22
N LEU A 1088 5.17 10.52 -25.20
CA LEU A 1088 3.78 10.54 -25.68
C LEU A 1088 3.37 9.20 -26.29
N ARG A 1089 4.26 8.52 -27.03
CA ARG A 1089 3.96 7.21 -27.65
C ARG A 1089 3.69 6.13 -26.59
N ASP A 1090 4.49 6.07 -25.53
CA ASP A 1090 4.28 5.15 -24.42
C ASP A 1090 2.97 5.47 -23.66
N ILE A 1091 2.68 6.75 -23.40
CA ILE A 1091 1.42 7.19 -22.79
C ILE A 1091 0.21 6.79 -23.68
N GLU A 1092 0.33 6.93 -25.00
CA GLU A 1092 -0.70 6.49 -25.94
C GLU A 1092 -0.92 4.97 -25.94
N ASP A 1093 0.11 4.17 -25.70
CA ASP A 1093 -0.02 2.70 -25.56
C ASP A 1093 -0.71 2.33 -24.24
N GLY A 1094 -0.40 3.04 -23.15
CA GLY A 1094 -1.19 2.98 -21.91
C GLY A 1094 -2.67 3.32 -22.13
N ILE A 1095 -2.96 4.33 -22.95
CA ILE A 1095 -4.34 4.69 -23.34
C ILE A 1095 -4.98 3.62 -24.23
N ALA A 1096 -4.22 2.99 -25.13
CA ALA A 1096 -4.70 1.89 -25.95
C ALA A 1096 -5.03 0.64 -25.12
N TRP A 1097 -4.31 0.38 -24.03
CA TRP A 1097 -4.63 -0.65 -23.04
C TRP A 1097 -5.88 -0.28 -22.21
N LEU A 1098 -5.98 0.96 -21.72
CA LEU A 1098 -7.17 1.45 -21.01
C LEU A 1098 -8.44 1.34 -21.87
N LYS A 1099 -8.37 1.70 -23.16
CA LYS A 1099 -9.51 1.65 -24.09
C LYS A 1099 -10.00 0.23 -24.43
N GLN A 1100 -9.27 -0.82 -24.02
CA GLN A 1100 -9.75 -2.21 -24.10
C GLN A 1100 -10.63 -2.60 -22.90
N GLN A 1101 -10.58 -1.85 -21.79
CA GLN A 1101 -11.35 -2.13 -20.59
C GLN A 1101 -12.80 -1.64 -20.76
N PRO A 1102 -13.84 -2.48 -20.56
CA PRO A 1102 -15.21 -2.13 -20.95
C PRO A 1102 -15.80 -0.96 -20.13
N TRP A 1103 -15.35 -0.81 -18.89
CA TRP A 1103 -15.70 0.22 -17.91
C TRP A 1103 -14.93 1.55 -18.07
N ILE A 1104 -14.01 1.66 -19.04
CA ILE A 1104 -13.35 2.93 -19.35
C ILE A 1104 -14.20 3.77 -20.30
N ASP A 1105 -14.32 5.07 -20.01
CA ASP A 1105 -14.82 6.06 -20.94
C ASP A 1105 -13.66 6.65 -21.76
N GLY A 1106 -13.40 6.02 -22.92
CA GLY A 1106 -12.32 6.42 -23.83
C GLY A 1106 -12.46 7.82 -24.44
N ASP A 1107 -13.62 8.48 -24.28
CA ASP A 1107 -13.88 9.86 -24.72
C ASP A 1107 -13.69 10.89 -23.59
N ARG A 1108 -13.49 10.42 -22.33
CA ARG A 1108 -13.26 11.25 -21.13
C ARG A 1108 -11.92 10.93 -20.45
N VAL A 1109 -10.84 10.89 -21.24
CA VAL A 1109 -9.45 10.84 -20.73
C VAL A 1109 -8.92 12.25 -20.53
N GLY A 1110 -8.46 12.57 -19.33
CA GLY A 1110 -7.65 13.76 -19.03
C GLY A 1110 -6.23 13.40 -18.63
N ILE A 1111 -5.32 14.38 -18.65
CA ILE A 1111 -3.92 14.26 -18.19
C ILE A 1111 -3.55 15.45 -17.30
N TRP A 1112 -2.69 15.23 -16.30
CA TRP A 1112 -2.08 16.31 -15.53
C TRP A 1112 -0.63 16.03 -15.14
N GLY A 1113 0.09 17.11 -14.87
CA GLY A 1113 1.41 17.07 -14.24
C GLY A 1113 1.97 18.47 -13.97
N TRP A 1114 3.16 18.53 -13.35
CA TRP A 1114 3.86 19.77 -13.00
C TRP A 1114 5.30 19.77 -13.53
N SER A 1115 5.87 20.94 -13.86
CA SER A 1115 7.18 21.07 -14.52
C SER A 1115 7.25 20.24 -15.82
N TYR A 1116 8.10 19.22 -15.92
CA TYR A 1116 8.12 18.30 -17.07
C TYR A 1116 6.78 17.59 -17.26
N GLY A 1117 6.06 17.24 -16.19
CA GLY A 1117 4.70 16.70 -16.29
C GLY A 1117 3.69 17.74 -16.83
N GLY A 1118 3.97 19.02 -16.61
CA GLY A 1118 3.23 20.14 -17.19
C GLY A 1118 3.52 20.30 -18.68
N TYR A 1119 4.80 20.26 -19.08
CA TYR A 1119 5.23 20.17 -20.47
C TYR A 1119 4.54 19.00 -21.18
N MET A 1120 4.65 17.80 -20.62
CA MET A 1120 4.04 16.58 -21.18
C MET A 1120 2.52 16.71 -21.30
N SER A 1121 1.85 17.30 -20.30
CA SER A 1121 0.41 17.55 -20.35
C SER A 1121 0.00 18.56 -21.43
N ALA A 1122 0.79 19.60 -21.67
CA ALA A 1122 0.51 20.57 -22.73
C ALA A 1122 0.84 20.01 -24.12
N TYR A 1123 2.01 19.36 -24.26
CA TYR A 1123 2.48 18.68 -25.47
C TYR A 1123 1.55 17.56 -25.92
N ALA A 1124 1.05 16.73 -25.00
CA ALA A 1124 0.09 15.67 -25.29
C ALA A 1124 -1.23 16.22 -25.87
N LEU A 1125 -1.65 17.40 -25.41
CA LEU A 1125 -2.86 18.08 -25.88
C LEU A 1125 -2.66 18.81 -27.22
N THR A 1126 -1.44 19.18 -27.62
CA THR A 1126 -1.15 19.69 -28.98
C THR A 1126 -0.83 18.60 -29.99
N HIS A 1127 -0.29 17.45 -29.56
CA HIS A 1127 0.21 16.40 -30.46
C HIS A 1127 -0.65 15.13 -30.51
N SER A 1128 -1.60 14.91 -29.58
CA SER A 1128 -2.50 13.74 -29.61
C SER A 1128 -3.98 14.10 -29.47
N LYS A 1129 -4.82 13.30 -30.15
CA LYS A 1129 -6.29 13.37 -30.12
C LYS A 1129 -6.92 12.49 -29.04
N ASN A 1130 -6.10 11.81 -28.22
CA ASN A 1130 -6.57 10.92 -27.18
C ASN A 1130 -7.14 11.63 -25.94
N PHE A 1131 -6.88 12.93 -25.77
CA PHE A 1131 -7.15 13.68 -24.55
C PHE A 1131 -8.31 14.67 -24.70
N ARG A 1132 -9.16 14.74 -23.67
CA ARG A 1132 -10.26 15.70 -23.56
C ARG A 1132 -9.90 16.92 -22.71
N LEU A 1133 -8.98 16.77 -21.77
CA LEU A 1133 -8.51 17.81 -20.84
C LEU A 1133 -7.01 17.61 -20.53
N GLY A 1134 -6.24 18.69 -20.50
CA GLY A 1134 -4.91 18.73 -19.89
C GLY A 1134 -4.87 19.76 -18.76
N ILE A 1135 -4.15 19.46 -17.67
CA ILE A 1135 -3.85 20.42 -16.60
C ILE A 1135 -2.32 20.49 -16.47
N ALA A 1136 -1.74 21.61 -16.87
CA ALA A 1136 -0.30 21.82 -16.93
C ALA A 1136 0.13 22.88 -15.89
N GLY A 1137 0.77 22.43 -14.82
CA GLY A 1137 1.36 23.29 -13.80
C GLY A 1137 2.82 23.61 -14.08
N ALA A 1138 3.20 24.89 -14.02
CA ALA A 1138 4.51 25.42 -14.38
C ALA A 1138 5.14 24.71 -15.61
N PRO A 1139 4.48 24.67 -16.78
CA PRO A 1139 5.02 23.96 -17.94
C PRO A 1139 6.17 24.72 -18.59
N VAL A 1140 7.24 24.01 -18.92
CA VAL A 1140 8.09 24.37 -20.07
C VAL A 1140 7.22 24.24 -21.32
N THR A 1141 7.32 25.19 -22.25
CA THR A 1141 6.51 25.21 -23.48
C THR A 1141 7.34 25.33 -24.75
N ASP A 1142 8.57 25.83 -24.64
CA ASP A 1142 9.60 25.78 -25.67
C ASP A 1142 10.94 25.65 -24.96
N TRP A 1143 11.73 24.64 -25.30
CA TRP A 1143 13.00 24.34 -24.63
C TRP A 1143 14.03 25.47 -24.76
N ARG A 1144 13.88 26.38 -25.73
CA ARG A 1144 14.68 27.61 -25.86
C ARG A 1144 14.42 28.64 -24.74
N ASN A 1145 13.46 28.41 -23.83
CA ASN A 1145 13.19 29.27 -22.68
C ASN A 1145 13.80 28.77 -21.36
N TYR A 1146 14.24 27.52 -21.31
CA TYR A 1146 14.81 26.86 -20.13
C TYR A 1146 16.35 26.91 -20.18
N ASP A 1147 17.03 26.49 -19.13
CA ASP A 1147 18.47 26.73 -18.95
C ASP A 1147 19.36 25.88 -19.89
N THR A 1148 20.63 26.25 -20.00
CA THR A 1148 21.65 25.52 -20.77
C THR A 1148 21.90 24.09 -20.27
N ILE A 1149 22.13 23.89 -18.97
CA ILE A 1149 22.66 22.65 -18.42
C ILE A 1149 21.62 21.52 -18.49
N TYR A 1150 20.38 21.76 -18.09
CA TYR A 1150 19.30 20.78 -18.24
C TYR A 1150 19.00 20.55 -19.71
N THR A 1151 18.74 21.62 -20.46
CA THR A 1151 18.17 21.48 -21.82
C THR A 1151 19.17 20.84 -22.76
N GLU A 1152 20.45 21.24 -22.71
CA GLU A 1152 21.44 20.78 -23.67
C GLU A 1152 21.94 19.36 -23.36
N ARG A 1153 21.85 18.89 -22.10
CA ARG A 1153 22.03 17.48 -21.71
C ARG A 1153 21.07 16.56 -22.49
N TYR A 1154 19.83 17.00 -22.68
CA TYR A 1154 18.78 16.17 -23.29
C TYR A 1154 18.49 16.53 -24.76
N MET A 1155 18.76 17.75 -25.20
CA MET A 1155 18.42 18.26 -26.54
C MET A 1155 19.63 18.66 -27.40
N GLY A 1156 20.84 18.72 -26.84
CA GLY A 1156 22.01 19.32 -27.49
C GLY A 1156 21.84 20.82 -27.76
N LEU A 1157 22.78 21.43 -28.47
CA LEU A 1157 22.73 22.86 -28.81
C LEU A 1157 21.56 23.18 -29.77
N PRO A 1158 20.81 24.29 -29.59
CA PRO A 1158 19.71 24.66 -30.48
C PRO A 1158 20.10 24.76 -31.96
N GLY A 1159 21.27 25.33 -32.26
CA GLY A 1159 21.79 25.46 -33.63
C GLY A 1159 22.25 24.14 -34.28
N GLU A 1160 22.43 23.08 -33.49
CA GLU A 1160 22.69 21.73 -34.00
C GLU A 1160 21.40 20.90 -34.12
N ASN A 1161 20.38 21.23 -33.32
CA ASN A 1161 19.18 20.43 -33.15
C ASN A 1161 17.88 21.17 -33.47
N GLU A 1162 17.93 22.14 -34.39
CA GLU A 1162 16.80 23.02 -34.75
C GLU A 1162 15.47 22.26 -34.91
N ALA A 1163 15.50 21.13 -35.62
CA ALA A 1163 14.31 20.30 -35.88
C ALA A 1163 13.72 19.65 -34.62
N GLY A 1164 14.57 19.25 -33.66
CA GLY A 1164 14.13 18.67 -32.38
C GLY A 1164 13.57 19.73 -31.43
N TYR A 1165 14.22 20.91 -31.36
CA TYR A 1165 13.67 22.07 -30.63
C TYR A 1165 12.37 22.60 -31.25
N GLU A 1166 12.15 22.40 -32.55
CA GLU A 1166 10.89 22.75 -33.20
C GLU A 1166 9.78 21.72 -32.93
N SER A 1167 10.06 20.42 -33.08
CA SER A 1167 9.05 19.37 -32.85
C SER A 1167 8.62 19.25 -31.39
N SER A 1168 9.50 19.61 -30.45
CA SER A 1168 9.21 19.68 -29.01
C SER A 1168 8.51 20.98 -28.57
N SER A 1169 8.36 21.98 -29.44
CA SER A 1169 7.76 23.27 -29.05
C SER A 1169 6.23 23.22 -29.01
N VAL A 1170 5.68 23.25 -27.79
CA VAL A 1170 4.23 23.43 -27.56
C VAL A 1170 3.76 24.80 -28.05
N VAL A 1171 4.64 25.81 -28.04
CA VAL A 1171 4.37 27.15 -28.60
C VAL A 1171 4.18 27.07 -30.12
N ALA A 1172 5.05 26.35 -30.84
CA ALA A 1172 4.88 26.12 -32.27
C ALA A 1172 3.62 25.30 -32.59
N ALA A 1173 3.33 24.27 -31.78
CA ALA A 1173 2.18 23.39 -31.93
C ALA A 1173 0.84 23.96 -31.40
N ALA A 1174 0.82 25.20 -30.89
CA ALA A 1174 -0.37 25.81 -30.27
C ALA A 1174 -1.61 25.82 -31.20
N ALA A 1175 -1.40 25.96 -32.50
CA ALA A 1175 -2.46 25.92 -33.50
C ALA A 1175 -3.18 24.56 -33.58
N ASP A 1176 -2.51 23.48 -33.20
CA ASP A 1176 -3.06 22.12 -33.22
C ASP A 1176 -3.71 21.70 -31.89
N LEU A 1177 -3.71 22.53 -30.84
CA LEU A 1177 -4.36 22.21 -29.55
C LEU A 1177 -5.72 21.50 -29.68
N HIS A 1178 -5.84 20.34 -29.06
CA HIS A 1178 -7.04 19.53 -28.92
C HIS A 1178 -7.60 19.62 -27.50
N GLY A 1179 -8.80 19.10 -27.27
CA GLY A 1179 -9.43 19.08 -25.94
C GLY A 1179 -9.62 20.47 -25.30
N HIS A 1180 -9.26 20.59 -24.03
CA HIS A 1180 -9.17 21.83 -23.25
C HIS A 1180 -7.86 21.80 -22.47
N LEU A 1181 -7.19 22.94 -22.29
CA LEU A 1181 -5.95 23.05 -21.52
C LEU A 1181 -6.12 24.08 -20.39
N LEU A 1182 -5.84 23.67 -19.15
CA LEU A 1182 -5.70 24.55 -18.00
C LEU A 1182 -4.21 24.78 -17.73
N LEU A 1183 -3.77 26.03 -17.79
CA LEU A 1183 -2.43 26.46 -17.43
C LEU A 1183 -2.43 27.04 -16.01
N ILE A 1184 -1.47 26.60 -15.19
CA ILE A 1184 -1.25 27.09 -13.82
C ILE A 1184 0.23 27.47 -13.71
N HIS A 1185 0.56 28.63 -13.15
CA HIS A 1185 1.95 29.12 -13.08
C HIS A 1185 2.14 30.07 -11.88
N GLY A 1186 3.35 30.07 -11.29
CA GLY A 1186 3.76 31.15 -10.39
C GLY A 1186 4.16 32.39 -11.19
N SER A 1187 3.85 33.60 -10.70
CA SER A 1187 4.35 34.82 -11.35
C SER A 1187 5.81 35.12 -11.03
N MET A 1188 6.31 34.56 -9.93
CA MET A 1188 7.68 34.64 -9.45
C MET A 1188 8.42 33.29 -9.60
N ASP A 1189 8.12 32.53 -10.66
CA ASP A 1189 8.84 31.28 -10.95
C ASP A 1189 10.22 31.61 -11.54
N ASP A 1190 11.27 31.30 -10.77
CA ASP A 1190 12.67 31.60 -11.05
C ASP A 1190 13.38 30.52 -11.87
N ASN A 1191 12.71 29.38 -12.09
CA ASN A 1191 13.25 28.26 -12.87
C ASN A 1191 12.44 28.07 -14.16
N VAL A 1192 11.20 27.59 -14.06
CA VAL A 1192 10.32 27.51 -15.23
C VAL A 1192 9.68 28.88 -15.42
N HIS A 1193 10.40 29.80 -16.05
CA HIS A 1193 9.93 31.18 -16.18
C HIS A 1193 8.53 31.31 -16.79
N LEU A 1194 7.69 32.16 -16.18
CA LEU A 1194 6.33 32.53 -16.61
C LEU A 1194 6.23 32.85 -18.13
N THR A 1195 7.32 33.37 -18.70
CA THR A 1195 7.56 33.56 -20.15
C THR A 1195 7.06 32.39 -21.00
N ASN A 1196 7.27 31.14 -20.57
CA ASN A 1196 6.77 29.93 -21.23
C ASN A 1196 5.25 30.00 -21.44
N THR A 1197 4.50 30.09 -20.33
CA THR A 1197 3.03 30.18 -20.37
C THR A 1197 2.54 31.43 -21.10
N MET A 1198 3.23 32.57 -21.01
CA MET A 1198 2.85 33.78 -21.74
C MET A 1198 3.04 33.67 -23.26
N GLN A 1199 4.11 33.02 -23.73
CA GLN A 1199 4.32 32.73 -25.15
C GLN A 1199 3.26 31.76 -25.69
N LEU A 1200 2.97 30.68 -24.95
CA LEU A 1200 1.94 29.71 -25.33
C LEU A 1200 0.55 30.36 -25.37
N VAL A 1201 0.18 31.15 -24.36
CA VAL A 1201 -1.11 31.89 -24.34
C VAL A 1201 -1.24 32.84 -25.53
N TYR A 1202 -0.17 33.52 -25.92
CA TYR A 1202 -0.17 34.41 -27.08
C TYR A 1202 -0.42 33.67 -28.41
N GLU A 1203 0.28 32.56 -28.66
CA GLU A 1203 0.09 31.75 -29.88
C GLU A 1203 -1.28 31.04 -29.88
N LEU A 1204 -1.78 30.59 -28.72
CA LEU A 1204 -3.15 30.07 -28.58
C LEU A 1204 -4.21 31.12 -28.91
N GLN A 1205 -4.08 32.35 -28.42
CA GLN A 1205 -5.00 33.45 -28.77
C GLN A 1205 -4.97 33.75 -30.27
N LYS A 1206 -3.78 33.84 -30.87
CA LYS A 1206 -3.55 34.04 -32.31
C LYS A 1206 -4.14 32.90 -33.16
N ALA A 1207 -4.13 31.67 -32.65
CA ALA A 1207 -4.77 30.50 -33.25
C ALA A 1207 -6.29 30.40 -33.00
N ASN A 1208 -6.88 31.29 -32.20
CA ASN A 1208 -8.27 31.23 -31.73
C ASN A 1208 -8.58 29.96 -30.92
N LYS A 1209 -7.67 29.60 -30.00
CA LYS A 1209 -7.73 28.44 -29.08
C LYS A 1209 -7.86 28.84 -27.60
N SER A 1210 -8.12 30.12 -27.32
CA SER A 1210 -8.36 30.71 -25.99
C SER A 1210 -9.81 30.55 -25.52
#